data_AF-A0A812ICY0-F1
#
_entry.id   AF-A0A812ICY0-F1
#
_cell.length_a   1.000
_cell.length_b   1.000
_cell.length_c   1.000
_cell.angle_alpha   90.00
_cell.angle_beta   90.00
_cell.angle_gamma   90.00
#
_symmetry.space_group_name_H-M   'P 1'
#
loop_
_entity.id
_entity.type
_entity.pdbx_description
1 polymer ?
#
loop_
_entity_poly.entity_id
_entity_poly.type
_entity_poly.pdbx_seq_one_letter_code
_entity_poly.pdbx_strand_id
1 'polypeptide(L)'
;MMCTKFKYDANGEIDWSAEMETTCASYEEGCPCNEEWEVSCESWGYKVCTPKSEGLLGCKIPRGKGKDAAQVTMLLTLAAFEWKMSKSLKCSISCSHHAESQEYTCRDEWSAYCWDKAWGACPIFCTSNETMCYTYAYDASGSHNRLASVSLSSTYSSEIPPMWVNPTWEQKCTDEWGSWCTSKLDSCPISCGDDEQVCWSTPYGNDGYPDWSLPGNQTCQSMDQHCPCNSEHEDLCVMEWGSYCQSKVYGSCPVSCTADQLYCYETPYDDNGEIDWYGTWKETCANATDGCPCHPEWEKSCGSGWCMSKFENCPVDCGEFETCYHYISGNESCATESGCACEDNEHACTEDGKQRCYPKDWYSSCPITCKATEMYCSEIGFDANGMMTWTDTCEPQNDDWFCPVVCTADSAKKCGSGFAAYCIAASDECPQECTDEQQECWVTDFDAKGNWLSAKDKCAPKGQECLCGENGVRCRSNGFSYCEATYYGCPIECTADQKVCYPVSYTPEGDYDWDAPINESCVAQDKTCPCGANAKLCKWTDDFGAEEEYCVPSAESCPVTCSSSQEKCFKSDYNATGYPTSFKETCVQKAWLVAALKQPLTGSRGCRNFMFQAEVLSWNPFSSAVASLSSWYWCGFLSYRLYFFTMFIESISIGVVLLQDRLQLEFTHGNVTVAALPAKRAMCGWIVQSIARTARTHATFPAMMRRGIGSARRRYRQITLSPKSLDFTDSWGTWSECLPLAGGFCPSTCPADEVPCPQVEDFMPDGTYLGLASPSKKCAASLVECPCGKQAERCPGAAGCISKSEGCPITCKAAEKKCYLTDFTDGGDFISDREVCVAADALCPCGKNTVKCPGEDVCLPKDVADVICPCKESQTTCSVVDFSTTGQVTGFSTACVAPGNPCPCGKNSLSCSDPNDAKALICTSKFSGKLTTSCPRPCTPEAEQAGNKTCIQTNLDKSGNFESETVSCLKEGSCKPGKNMKRCPTGAVIASARACQDLYGTGGKNTTAVSENQKQTSKIILTLESATQNAVANAETARVTLNSVLQLPAGLTTSVAVKSGASGRRLSTSSTKLVYTVSNTGSTGVAPSAVGERLKNMAKSGSKELASATSTVGKVNAKAAVPLDTSVTARTSRAKAVEEQRKQQAGITTRTTTTTTTTTTSGASGTTTTTTTQVNNETTETTAGGDDSALIDGSLQSHLSLVAVIFAFIARA
;
A
#
# COMPACT_ATOMS: atom_id res chain seq x y z
N MET A 1 -22.26 16.67 -38.33
CA MET A 1 -23.04 16.18 -37.17
C MET A 1 -23.73 14.88 -37.55
N MET A 2 -23.90 13.95 -36.60
CA MET A 2 -24.83 12.83 -36.81
C MET A 2 -26.27 13.31 -36.55
N CYS A 3 -27.19 12.83 -37.36
CA CYS A 3 -28.61 13.16 -37.36
C CYS A 3 -29.41 11.85 -37.35
N THR A 4 -29.93 11.48 -36.18
CA THR A 4 -30.84 10.34 -36.02
C THR A 4 -32.24 10.76 -36.44
N LYS A 5 -32.86 10.01 -37.35
CA LYS A 5 -34.22 10.26 -37.82
C LYS A 5 -35.20 9.23 -37.25
N PHE A 6 -36.25 9.71 -36.60
CA PHE A 6 -37.34 8.86 -36.12
C PHE A 6 -38.20 8.40 -37.30
N LYS A 7 -38.58 7.12 -37.28
CA LYS A 7 -39.67 6.61 -38.12
C LYS A 7 -40.97 6.86 -37.38
N TYR A 8 -41.99 7.28 -38.13
CA TYR A 8 -43.33 7.50 -37.63
C TYR A 8 -44.25 6.48 -38.27
N ASP A 9 -45.20 5.98 -37.50
CA ASP A 9 -46.21 5.04 -37.97
C ASP A 9 -47.29 5.76 -38.82
N ALA A 10 -48.30 5.02 -39.28
CA ALA A 10 -49.39 5.60 -40.06
C ALA A 10 -50.34 6.54 -39.28
N ASN A 11 -50.18 6.65 -37.96
CA ASN A 11 -50.94 7.53 -37.08
C ASN A 11 -50.15 8.79 -36.66
N GLY A 12 -48.83 8.81 -36.90
CA GLY A 12 -47.93 9.91 -36.51
C GLY A 12 -47.27 9.72 -35.15
N GLU A 13 -47.31 8.52 -34.58
CA GLU A 13 -46.56 8.15 -33.36
C GLU A 13 -45.17 7.61 -33.75
N ILE A 14 -44.17 7.73 -32.86
CA ILE A 14 -42.82 7.22 -33.12
C ILE A 14 -42.85 5.68 -33.10
N ASP A 15 -42.42 5.06 -34.19
CA ASP A 15 -42.29 3.61 -34.28
C ASP A 15 -40.98 3.16 -33.61
N TRP A 16 -41.06 2.93 -32.30
CA TRP A 16 -39.96 2.41 -31.49
C TRP A 16 -39.54 0.97 -31.84
N SER A 17 -40.25 0.28 -32.74
CA SER A 17 -39.91 -1.08 -33.20
C SER A 17 -39.11 -1.12 -34.50
N ALA A 18 -39.02 0.01 -35.22
CA ALA A 18 -38.25 0.13 -36.45
C ALA A 18 -36.85 0.73 -36.19
N GLU A 19 -35.82 0.19 -36.85
CA GLU A 19 -34.45 0.73 -36.75
C GLU A 19 -34.41 2.23 -37.09
N MET A 20 -33.81 3.04 -36.21
CA MET A 20 -33.62 4.47 -36.44
C MET A 20 -32.58 4.71 -37.54
N GLU A 21 -32.86 5.65 -38.44
CA GLU A 21 -31.99 5.92 -39.59
C GLU A 21 -31.03 7.06 -39.25
N THR A 22 -29.74 6.74 -39.07
CA THR A 22 -28.71 7.72 -38.72
C THR A 22 -27.98 8.21 -39.97
N THR A 23 -27.94 9.53 -40.16
CA THR A 23 -27.31 10.19 -41.30
C THR A 23 -26.26 11.21 -40.85
N CYS A 24 -25.33 11.59 -41.72
CA CYS A 24 -24.35 12.64 -41.44
C CYS A 24 -24.67 13.91 -42.23
N ALA A 25 -24.91 15.02 -41.53
CA ALA A 25 -25.10 16.34 -42.14
C ALA A 25 -23.90 17.26 -41.90
N SER A 26 -23.68 18.24 -42.79
CA SER A 26 -22.69 19.30 -42.56
C SER A 26 -23.16 20.29 -41.49
N TYR A 27 -22.24 21.11 -40.98
CA TYR A 27 -22.53 22.08 -39.92
C TYR A 27 -23.45 23.22 -40.39
N GLU A 28 -23.39 23.59 -41.68
CA GLU A 28 -24.18 24.70 -42.23
C GLU A 28 -25.62 24.28 -42.63
N GLU A 29 -25.82 23.00 -42.96
CA GLU A 29 -27.11 22.47 -43.41
C GLU A 29 -28.04 22.12 -42.23
N GLY A 30 -27.51 21.49 -41.18
CA GLY A 30 -28.30 20.96 -40.06
C GLY A 30 -29.03 19.65 -40.39
N CYS A 31 -29.80 19.11 -39.43
CA CYS A 31 -30.52 17.85 -39.65
C CYS A 31 -31.81 18.03 -40.50
N PRO A 32 -32.04 17.18 -41.51
CA PRO A 32 -33.22 17.26 -42.39
C PRO A 32 -34.45 16.61 -41.73
N CYS A 33 -35.24 17.42 -41.03
CA CYS A 33 -36.45 16.99 -40.33
C CYS A 33 -37.54 16.47 -41.27
N ASN A 34 -38.41 15.60 -40.76
CA ASN A 34 -39.62 15.17 -41.44
C ASN A 34 -40.68 16.29 -41.43
N GLU A 35 -40.81 17.03 -42.54
CA GLU A 35 -41.74 18.17 -42.65
C GLU A 35 -43.21 17.86 -42.33
N GLU A 36 -43.64 16.59 -42.34
CA GLU A 36 -45.00 16.20 -41.98
C GLU A 36 -45.18 16.07 -40.46
N TRP A 37 -44.21 15.49 -39.74
CA TRP A 37 -44.35 15.09 -38.32
C TRP A 37 -43.41 15.82 -37.33
N GLU A 38 -42.40 16.52 -37.82
CA GLU A 38 -41.38 17.21 -37.02
C GLU A 38 -41.31 18.72 -37.31
N VAL A 39 -40.70 19.48 -36.40
CA VAL A 39 -40.34 20.89 -36.58
C VAL A 39 -38.85 21.11 -36.29
N SER A 40 -38.18 21.92 -37.11
CA SER A 40 -36.81 22.36 -36.86
C SER A 40 -36.80 23.50 -35.83
N CYS A 41 -36.34 23.24 -34.62
CA CYS A 41 -36.09 24.27 -33.61
C CYS A 41 -34.59 24.58 -33.51
N GLU A 42 -34.27 25.86 -33.30
CA GLU A 42 -32.90 26.36 -33.18
C GLU A 42 -32.59 26.62 -31.70
N SER A 43 -31.57 25.93 -31.17
CA SER A 43 -31.21 25.94 -29.76
C SER A 43 -29.68 26.03 -29.65
N TRP A 44 -29.17 26.94 -28.81
CA TRP A 44 -27.73 27.23 -28.64
C TRP A 44 -26.91 27.40 -29.94
N GLY A 45 -27.56 27.76 -31.06
CA GLY A 45 -26.92 27.96 -32.37
C GLY A 45 -26.94 26.75 -33.32
N TYR A 46 -27.59 25.64 -32.94
CA TYR A 46 -27.78 24.46 -33.81
C TYR A 46 -29.26 24.15 -34.04
N LYS A 47 -29.57 23.50 -35.17
CA LYS A 47 -30.94 23.07 -35.54
C LYS A 47 -31.17 21.61 -35.15
N VAL A 48 -32.28 21.34 -34.46
CA VAL A 48 -32.72 20.00 -34.04
C VAL A 48 -34.16 19.78 -34.48
N CYS A 49 -34.50 18.53 -34.81
CA CYS A 49 -35.85 18.12 -35.14
C CYS A 49 -36.59 17.65 -33.88
N THR A 50 -37.78 18.18 -33.61
CA THR A 50 -38.66 17.73 -32.52
C THR A 50 -40.06 17.36 -33.06
N PRO A 51 -40.76 16.36 -32.48
CA PRO A 51 -42.09 15.96 -32.93
C PRO A 51 -43.12 17.09 -32.76
N LYS A 52 -44.03 17.27 -33.73
CA LYS A 52 -45.12 18.25 -33.67
C LYS A 52 -46.20 17.91 -32.62
N SER A 53 -46.28 16.66 -32.22
CA SER A 53 -47.16 16.16 -31.15
C SER A 53 -46.79 16.74 -29.78
N GLU A 54 -45.50 17.06 -29.56
CA GLU A 54 -45.04 17.84 -28.40
C GLU A 54 -45.30 19.34 -28.66
N GLY A 55 -46.54 19.76 -28.39
CA GLY A 55 -47.11 21.02 -28.87
C GLY A 55 -46.36 22.31 -28.55
N LEU A 56 -45.46 22.72 -29.46
CA LEU A 56 -44.96 24.08 -29.73
C LEU A 56 -44.32 24.91 -28.58
N LEU A 57 -44.19 24.38 -27.37
CA LEU A 57 -43.69 25.15 -26.21
C LEU A 57 -42.17 25.42 -26.23
N GLY A 58 -41.37 24.67 -26.99
CA GLY A 58 -39.90 24.82 -27.04
C GLY A 58 -39.35 25.86 -28.05
N CYS A 59 -40.14 26.31 -29.03
CA CYS A 59 -39.63 26.96 -30.24
C CYS A 59 -39.83 28.50 -30.22
N LYS A 60 -38.89 29.26 -29.63
CA LYS A 60 -39.00 30.74 -29.47
C LYS A 60 -38.42 31.52 -30.67
N ILE A 61 -39.28 31.97 -31.58
CA ILE A 61 -38.90 32.82 -32.73
C ILE A 61 -38.47 34.23 -32.27
N PRO A 62 -37.30 34.75 -32.70
CA PRO A 62 -36.88 36.13 -32.42
C PRO A 62 -37.78 37.19 -33.08
N ARG A 63 -38.30 38.15 -32.30
CA ARG A 63 -39.11 39.27 -32.82
C ARG A 63 -38.24 40.37 -33.42
N GLY A 64 -38.01 40.31 -34.73
CA GLY A 64 -37.51 41.45 -35.52
C GLY A 64 -38.47 42.65 -35.50
N LYS A 65 -37.92 43.87 -35.57
CA LYS A 65 -38.70 45.12 -35.64
C LYS A 65 -39.11 45.40 -37.10
N GLY A 66 -40.40 45.52 -37.39
CA GLY A 66 -40.87 45.90 -38.73
C GLY A 66 -42.36 46.23 -38.81
N LYS A 67 -42.69 47.33 -39.47
CA LYS A 67 -44.05 47.67 -39.96
C LYS A 67 -44.32 46.79 -41.20
N ASP A 68 -45.54 46.51 -41.67
CA ASP A 68 -46.70 47.40 -41.87
C ASP A 68 -48.00 46.60 -42.15
N ALA A 69 -49.14 47.31 -42.13
CA ALA A 69 -50.39 47.09 -42.91
C ALA A 69 -51.34 45.88 -42.70
N ALA A 70 -52.64 46.19 -42.89
CA ALA A 70 -53.83 45.35 -43.19
C ALA A 70 -54.12 44.14 -42.26
N GLN A 71 -55.18 44.11 -41.43
CA GLN A 71 -56.62 44.27 -41.68
C GLN A 71 -57.23 43.34 -42.74
N VAL A 72 -58.10 42.41 -42.28
CA VAL A 72 -59.54 42.30 -42.61
C VAL A 72 -60.10 41.02 -41.93
N THR A 73 -61.34 40.91 -41.41
CA THR A 73 -62.31 41.82 -40.73
C THR A 73 -63.62 41.01 -40.53
N MET A 74 -64.53 41.41 -39.62
CA MET A 74 -65.93 40.90 -39.45
C MET A 74 -66.08 39.46 -38.88
N LEU A 75 -67.19 39.06 -38.23
CA LEU A 75 -68.45 39.73 -37.77
C LEU A 75 -68.60 39.51 -36.23
N LEU A 76 -68.99 40.50 -35.41
CA LEU A 76 -70.38 40.94 -35.07
C LEU A 76 -71.27 39.84 -34.41
N THR A 77 -72.09 40.06 -33.35
CA THR A 77 -72.34 41.18 -32.40
C THR A 77 -73.33 40.74 -31.29
N LEU A 78 -73.71 41.65 -30.37
CA LEU A 78 -74.86 41.62 -29.43
C LEU A 78 -74.68 40.76 -28.15
N ALA A 79 -75.12 41.19 -26.96
CA ALA A 79 -75.64 42.49 -26.53
C ALA A 79 -75.27 42.76 -25.04
N ALA A 80 -75.32 44.03 -24.63
CA ALA A 80 -75.03 44.45 -23.24
C ALA A 80 -76.31 44.85 -22.50
N PHE A 81 -76.30 44.77 -21.17
CA PHE A 81 -76.46 45.96 -20.31
C PHE A 81 -76.05 45.66 -18.84
N GLU A 82 -75.44 46.66 -18.21
CA GLU A 82 -75.31 46.99 -16.78
C GLU A 82 -75.86 46.03 -15.68
N TRP A 83 -75.22 45.86 -14.51
CA TRP A 83 -74.76 46.94 -13.61
C TRP A 83 -73.63 46.51 -12.64
N LYS A 84 -73.15 47.48 -11.84
CA LYS A 84 -72.13 47.43 -10.78
C LYS A 84 -72.04 46.11 -9.96
N MET A 85 -70.85 45.51 -9.86
CA MET A 85 -70.07 45.40 -8.61
C MET A 85 -68.77 44.58 -8.77
N SER A 86 -67.86 44.75 -7.80
CA SER A 86 -66.66 43.95 -7.51
C SER A 86 -66.78 42.44 -7.82
N LYS A 87 -65.92 41.95 -8.72
CA LYS A 87 -65.21 40.66 -8.66
C LYS A 87 -64.20 40.53 -9.79
N SER A 88 -62.93 40.26 -9.46
CA SER A 88 -62.00 39.70 -10.44
C SER A 88 -62.35 38.22 -10.64
N LEU A 89 -62.45 37.76 -11.90
CA LEU A 89 -62.61 36.34 -12.17
C LEU A 89 -61.30 35.61 -11.84
N LYS A 90 -61.39 34.54 -11.05
CA LYS A 90 -60.31 33.56 -10.95
C LYS A 90 -60.47 32.55 -12.08
N CYS A 91 -59.47 32.43 -12.95
CA CYS A 91 -59.22 31.16 -13.64
C CYS A 91 -58.60 30.21 -12.60
N SER A 92 -59.42 29.39 -11.96
CA SER A 92 -58.97 28.34 -11.05
C SER A 92 -58.66 27.06 -11.83
N ILE A 93 -57.38 26.71 -11.92
CA ILE A 93 -56.99 25.30 -12.01
C ILE A 93 -57.35 24.68 -10.66
N SER A 94 -58.03 23.53 -10.67
CA SER A 94 -58.40 22.79 -9.45
C SER A 94 -57.68 21.45 -9.42
N CYS A 95 -56.59 21.35 -8.64
CA CYS A 95 -55.93 20.09 -8.33
C CYS A 95 -56.96 19.19 -7.59
N SER A 96 -57.57 18.22 -8.29
CA SER A 96 -58.71 17.36 -7.84
C SER A 96 -58.90 16.20 -8.83
N HIS A 97 -59.32 14.98 -8.48
CA HIS A 97 -59.83 14.43 -7.21
C HIS A 97 -59.22 13.05 -6.92
N HIS A 98 -58.63 12.85 -5.75
CA HIS A 98 -58.90 11.74 -4.83
C HIS A 98 -58.49 12.19 -3.41
N ALA A 99 -58.72 11.38 -2.37
CA ALA A 99 -58.68 11.88 -0.99
C ALA A 99 -57.25 12.21 -0.48
N GLU A 100 -57.16 13.26 0.35
CA GLU A 100 -55.98 13.64 1.16
C GLU A 100 -54.72 14.11 0.39
N SER A 101 -54.84 15.16 -0.43
CA SER A 101 -53.71 15.79 -1.14
C SER A 101 -52.96 16.88 -0.33
N GLN A 102 -51.63 16.90 -0.46
CA GLN A 102 -50.73 17.78 0.31
C GLN A 102 -50.15 18.97 -0.49
N GLU A 103 -50.88 19.54 -1.45
CA GLU A 103 -50.32 20.55 -2.37
C GLU A 103 -50.73 22.02 -2.06
N TYR A 104 -49.86 22.95 -2.46
CA TYR A 104 -50.09 24.37 -2.73
C TYR A 104 -50.36 24.59 -4.24
N THR A 105 -50.64 25.84 -4.63
CA THR A 105 -50.58 26.27 -6.05
C THR A 105 -49.66 27.48 -6.15
N CYS A 106 -48.45 27.27 -6.68
CA CYS A 106 -47.45 28.32 -6.90
C CYS A 106 -47.70 29.03 -8.23
N ARG A 107 -47.13 30.24 -8.36
CA ARG A 107 -47.39 31.14 -9.49
C ARG A 107 -46.22 32.11 -9.68
N ASP A 108 -45.73 32.19 -10.91
CA ASP A 108 -44.74 33.16 -11.36
C ASP A 108 -45.36 34.14 -12.39
N GLU A 109 -44.55 34.91 -13.10
CA GLU A 109 -45.02 35.85 -14.13
C GLU A 109 -45.53 35.18 -15.43
N TRP A 110 -45.25 33.89 -15.61
CA TRP A 110 -45.46 33.14 -16.86
C TRP A 110 -46.43 31.96 -16.70
N SER A 111 -46.56 31.36 -15.51
CA SER A 111 -47.33 30.13 -15.28
C SER A 111 -47.96 30.01 -13.87
N ALA A 112 -48.71 28.93 -13.64
CA ALA A 112 -49.16 28.49 -12.32
C ALA A 112 -49.19 26.95 -12.25
N TYR A 113 -48.70 26.37 -11.16
CA TYR A 113 -48.52 24.91 -11.01
C TYR A 113 -48.84 24.46 -9.56
N CYS A 114 -49.29 23.22 -9.38
CA CYS A 114 -49.44 22.63 -8.03
C CYS A 114 -48.02 22.27 -7.50
N TRP A 115 -47.76 22.40 -6.18
CA TRP A 115 -46.44 22.22 -5.55
C TRP A 115 -46.60 21.57 -4.17
N ASP A 116 -45.81 20.56 -3.82
CA ASP A 116 -46.02 19.82 -2.57
C ASP A 116 -45.61 20.63 -1.32
N LYS A 117 -46.42 20.54 -0.25
CA LYS A 117 -46.16 21.20 1.05
C LYS A 117 -44.91 20.66 1.75
N ALA A 118 -44.55 19.40 1.52
CA ALA A 118 -43.33 18.80 2.04
C ALA A 118 -42.06 19.48 1.48
N TRP A 119 -42.16 20.18 0.35
CA TRP A 119 -41.03 20.88 -0.30
C TRP A 119 -40.96 22.38 0.05
N GLY A 120 -41.71 22.82 1.07
CA GLY A 120 -41.66 24.20 1.56
C GLY A 120 -42.44 25.20 0.70
N ALA A 121 -42.08 26.49 0.83
CA ALA A 121 -42.76 27.59 0.17
C ALA A 121 -42.31 27.78 -1.30
N CYS A 122 -43.17 28.40 -2.12
CA CYS A 122 -42.87 28.69 -3.52
C CYS A 122 -41.58 29.54 -3.67
N PRO A 123 -40.61 29.14 -4.52
CA PRO A 123 -39.41 29.93 -4.77
C PRO A 123 -39.71 31.24 -5.52
N ILE A 124 -38.84 32.24 -5.33
CA ILE A 124 -38.96 33.59 -5.92
C ILE A 124 -37.73 33.84 -6.82
N PHE A 125 -37.95 34.46 -7.98
CA PHE A 125 -36.88 34.83 -8.92
C PHE A 125 -36.66 36.35 -8.93
N CYS A 126 -35.39 36.77 -8.89
CA CYS A 126 -35.00 38.19 -9.01
C CYS A 126 -35.03 38.69 -10.47
N THR A 127 -35.04 40.00 -10.66
CA THR A 127 -34.93 40.63 -11.99
C THR A 127 -33.50 41.14 -12.25
N SER A 128 -33.19 41.48 -13.51
CA SER A 128 -31.83 41.66 -14.05
C SER A 128 -30.99 42.83 -13.50
N ASN A 129 -31.41 43.49 -12.42
CA ASN A 129 -30.95 44.83 -12.05
C ASN A 129 -30.38 44.91 -10.61
N GLU A 130 -30.22 43.78 -9.91
CA GLU A 130 -29.81 43.73 -8.50
C GLU A 130 -28.49 42.95 -8.34
N THR A 131 -27.46 43.62 -7.79
CA THR A 131 -26.13 43.03 -7.59
C THR A 131 -26.05 42.30 -6.25
N MET A 132 -25.72 41.00 -6.26
CA MET A 132 -25.54 40.22 -5.03
C MET A 132 -24.17 40.46 -4.39
N CYS A 133 -24.14 40.69 -3.07
CA CYS A 133 -22.92 40.66 -2.27
C CYS A 133 -22.79 39.30 -1.58
N TYR A 134 -21.68 38.60 -1.81
CA TYR A 134 -21.35 37.36 -1.09
C TYR A 134 -20.34 37.65 0.03
N THR A 135 -20.64 37.20 1.26
CA THR A 135 -19.69 37.17 2.37
C THR A 135 -19.16 35.75 2.54
N TYR A 136 -17.86 35.55 2.29
CA TYR A 136 -17.21 34.26 2.49
C TYR A 136 -16.98 34.00 3.98
N ALA A 137 -17.28 32.79 4.44
CA ALA A 137 -17.03 32.37 5.81
C ALA A 137 -15.63 31.77 5.95
N TYR A 138 -14.77 32.49 6.67
CA TYR A 138 -13.44 32.04 7.07
C TYR A 138 -13.48 31.52 8.50
N ASP A 139 -12.64 30.54 8.83
CA ASP A 139 -12.50 30.06 10.20
C ASP A 139 -11.67 31.02 11.08
N ALA A 140 -11.46 30.66 12.35
CA ALA A 140 -10.67 31.46 13.29
C ALA A 140 -9.17 31.59 12.95
N SER A 141 -8.66 30.83 11.98
CA SER A 141 -7.31 30.99 11.42
C SER A 141 -7.25 31.93 10.21
N GLY A 142 -8.42 32.28 9.64
CA GLY A 142 -8.53 33.01 8.36
C GLY A 142 -8.55 32.10 7.13
N SER A 143 -8.68 30.78 7.30
CA SER A 143 -8.71 29.83 6.19
C SER A 143 -10.09 29.75 5.54
N HIS A 144 -10.13 29.63 4.21
CA HIS A 144 -11.38 29.66 3.42
C HIS A 144 -12.15 28.32 3.49
N ASN A 145 -13.25 28.28 4.24
CA ASN A 145 -14.01 27.06 4.45
C ASN A 145 -14.88 26.69 3.22
N ARG A 146 -14.41 25.72 2.41
CA ARG A 146 -15.13 25.22 1.22
C ARG A 146 -16.49 24.55 1.50
N LEU A 147 -16.85 24.25 2.76
CA LEU A 147 -18.15 23.67 3.11
C LEU A 147 -19.19 24.74 3.50
N ALA A 148 -18.82 26.02 3.58
CA ALA A 148 -19.66 27.08 4.15
C ALA A 148 -20.37 27.98 3.11
N SER A 149 -20.65 27.46 1.91
CA SER A 149 -21.27 28.23 0.81
C SER A 149 -22.76 27.89 0.59
N VAL A 150 -23.56 27.80 1.66
CA VAL A 150 -25.02 27.53 1.59
C VAL A 150 -25.80 28.41 2.58
N SER A 151 -26.81 29.11 2.06
CA SER A 151 -27.96 29.69 2.79
C SER A 151 -27.69 30.62 4.00
N LEU A 152 -27.45 31.91 3.72
CA LEU A 152 -27.84 33.01 4.63
C LEU A 152 -29.06 33.73 4.06
N SER A 153 -30.08 33.95 4.88
CA SER A 153 -31.32 34.64 4.48
C SER A 153 -31.14 36.16 4.47
N SER A 154 -31.36 36.78 3.31
CA SER A 154 -31.24 38.24 3.14
C SER A 154 -32.48 38.98 3.66
N THR A 155 -32.51 39.33 4.95
CA THR A 155 -33.48 40.29 5.47
C THR A 155 -33.21 41.70 4.95
N TYR A 156 -33.91 42.10 3.89
CA TYR A 156 -33.84 43.45 3.35
C TYR A 156 -34.45 44.50 4.29
N SER A 157 -33.66 45.50 4.66
CA SER A 157 -34.12 46.79 5.17
C SER A 157 -33.93 47.85 4.08
N SER A 158 -34.86 48.79 3.93
CA SER A 158 -34.90 49.73 2.80
C SER A 158 -33.98 50.96 2.94
N GLU A 159 -32.96 50.89 3.78
CA GLU A 159 -31.92 51.91 3.94
C GLU A 159 -30.54 51.24 3.97
N ILE A 160 -29.66 51.59 3.04
CA ILE A 160 -28.33 50.97 2.89
C ILE A 160 -27.43 51.40 4.06
N PRO A 161 -26.99 50.47 4.95
CA PRO A 161 -26.00 50.78 5.97
C PRO A 161 -24.60 50.90 5.33
N PRO A 162 -23.66 51.65 5.94
CA PRO A 162 -22.26 51.57 5.54
C PRO A 162 -21.75 50.13 5.73
N MET A 163 -21.00 49.61 4.75
CA MET A 163 -20.47 48.24 4.75
C MET A 163 -19.78 47.91 6.09
N TRP A 164 -20.25 46.84 6.74
CA TRP A 164 -19.61 46.28 7.92
C TRP A 164 -18.43 45.41 7.49
N VAL A 165 -17.24 46.02 7.48
CA VAL A 165 -15.96 45.31 7.42
C VAL A 165 -15.73 44.65 8.78
N ASN A 166 -15.52 43.33 8.84
CA ASN A 166 -15.18 42.66 10.09
C ASN A 166 -13.77 43.10 10.54
N PRO A 167 -13.63 43.91 11.61
CA PRO A 167 -12.36 44.54 11.96
C PRO A 167 -11.32 43.54 12.49
N THR A 168 -11.70 42.27 12.66
CA THR A 168 -10.85 41.19 13.16
C THR A 168 -10.06 40.54 12.02
N TRP A 169 -10.75 40.06 10.98
CA TRP A 169 -10.17 39.23 9.90
C TRP A 169 -10.40 39.75 8.48
N GLU A 170 -11.22 40.79 8.26
CA GLU A 170 -11.32 41.47 6.97
C GLU A 170 -10.50 42.76 6.93
N GLN A 171 -10.05 43.14 5.74
CA GLN A 171 -9.65 44.51 5.42
C GLN A 171 -10.47 45.08 4.27
N LYS A 172 -10.67 46.40 4.31
CA LYS A 172 -11.41 47.11 3.27
C LYS A 172 -10.46 47.50 2.14
N CYS A 173 -10.66 46.92 0.97
CA CYS A 173 -9.99 47.33 -0.25
C CYS A 173 -10.81 48.42 -0.96
N THR A 174 -10.13 49.25 -1.77
CA THR A 174 -10.76 50.32 -2.55
C THR A 174 -9.87 50.62 -3.74
N ASP A 175 -10.45 50.57 -4.93
CA ASP A 175 -9.86 50.94 -6.21
C ASP A 175 -10.73 52.02 -6.88
N GLU A 176 -10.62 52.17 -8.20
CA GLU A 176 -11.46 53.05 -9.01
C GLU A 176 -12.90 52.53 -9.26
N TRP A 177 -13.12 51.21 -9.13
CA TRP A 177 -14.39 50.53 -9.38
C TRP A 177 -15.29 50.48 -8.14
N GLY A 178 -14.71 50.49 -6.94
CA GLY A 178 -15.46 50.71 -5.71
C GLY A 178 -14.74 50.30 -4.43
N SER A 179 -15.48 49.67 -3.53
CA SER A 179 -15.02 49.23 -2.21
C SER A 179 -15.56 47.84 -1.91
N TRP A 180 -14.68 46.93 -1.48
CA TRP A 180 -15.04 45.57 -1.07
C TRP A 180 -14.23 45.15 0.17
N CYS A 181 -14.61 44.03 0.78
CA CYS A 181 -13.83 43.38 1.83
C CYS A 181 -12.99 42.24 1.22
N THR A 182 -11.79 42.01 1.75
CA THR A 182 -11.03 40.77 1.54
C THR A 182 -10.44 40.29 2.87
N SER A 183 -9.96 39.04 2.94
CA SER A 183 -9.27 38.52 4.12
C SER A 183 -8.00 39.33 4.42
N LYS A 184 -7.64 39.51 5.68
CA LYS A 184 -6.37 40.15 6.07
C LYS A 184 -5.12 39.33 5.73
N LEU A 185 -5.28 38.06 5.37
CA LEU A 185 -4.18 37.24 4.83
C LEU A 185 -3.85 37.64 3.39
N ASP A 186 -4.86 38.08 2.63
CA ASP A 186 -4.70 38.55 1.26
C ASP A 186 -4.45 40.07 1.25
N SER A 187 -3.29 40.49 0.75
CA SER A 187 -3.07 41.92 0.46
C SER A 187 -4.13 42.42 -0.51
N CYS A 188 -4.73 43.58 -0.25
CA CYS A 188 -5.64 44.23 -1.21
C CYS A 188 -4.97 44.32 -2.59
N PRO A 189 -5.66 43.90 -3.67
CA PRO A 189 -5.15 44.04 -5.03
C PRO A 189 -4.75 45.49 -5.29
N ILE A 190 -3.58 45.69 -5.89
CA ILE A 190 -3.14 47.02 -6.28
C ILE A 190 -3.75 47.41 -7.63
N SER A 191 -4.28 48.61 -7.72
CA SER A 191 -4.63 49.23 -8.99
C SER A 191 -3.41 49.98 -9.49
N CYS A 192 -2.84 49.55 -10.61
CA CYS A 192 -1.78 50.27 -11.32
C CYS A 192 -2.39 51.28 -12.30
N GLY A 193 -1.59 52.22 -12.82
CA GLY A 193 -2.04 53.18 -13.85
C GLY A 193 -2.31 52.54 -15.22
N ASP A 194 -2.98 53.27 -16.11
CA ASP A 194 -3.23 52.85 -17.52
C ASP A 194 -1.94 52.51 -18.30
N ASP A 195 -0.79 53.04 -17.86
CA ASP A 195 0.55 52.83 -18.43
C ASP A 195 1.43 51.87 -17.60
N GLU A 196 0.84 51.15 -16.64
CA GLU A 196 1.52 50.21 -15.74
C GLU A 196 0.86 48.81 -15.73
N GLN A 197 1.69 47.77 -15.58
CA GLN A 197 1.28 46.38 -15.39
C GLN A 197 1.44 45.91 -13.94
N VAL A 198 0.54 45.03 -13.49
CA VAL A 198 0.60 44.37 -12.18
C VAL A 198 1.60 43.22 -12.23
N CYS A 199 2.78 43.45 -11.66
CA CYS A 199 3.84 42.45 -11.51
C CYS A 199 3.71 41.68 -10.20
N TRP A 200 3.53 40.38 -10.31
CA TRP A 200 3.48 39.44 -9.19
C TRP A 200 4.88 38.91 -8.88
N SER A 201 5.22 38.81 -7.60
CA SER A 201 6.49 38.24 -7.13
C SER A 201 6.23 37.07 -6.18
N THR A 202 6.86 35.94 -6.46
CA THR A 202 6.69 34.68 -5.73
C THR A 202 7.60 34.68 -4.48
N PRO A 203 7.09 34.37 -3.29
CA PRO A 203 7.92 34.11 -2.11
C PRO A 203 8.60 32.73 -2.22
N TYR A 204 9.82 32.61 -1.70
CA TYR A 204 10.63 31.39 -1.79
C TYR A 204 11.09 30.91 -0.40
N GLY A 205 11.13 29.59 -0.23
CA GLY A 205 11.68 28.93 0.95
C GLY A 205 13.21 28.94 0.97
N ASN A 206 13.78 28.58 2.13
CA ASN A 206 15.24 28.46 2.32
C ASN A 206 15.86 27.29 1.50
N ASP A 207 15.04 26.42 0.94
CA ASP A 207 15.39 25.34 0.01
C ASP A 207 15.40 25.79 -1.46
N GLY A 208 14.87 26.99 -1.74
CA GLY A 208 14.77 27.56 -3.07
C GLY A 208 13.47 27.26 -3.83
N TYR A 209 12.55 26.48 -3.27
CA TYR A 209 11.23 26.25 -3.87
C TYR A 209 10.26 27.40 -3.57
N PRO A 210 9.24 27.63 -4.43
CA PRO A 210 8.14 28.56 -4.12
C PRO A 210 7.43 28.21 -2.81
N ASP A 211 7.34 29.16 -1.87
CA ASP A 211 6.61 29.00 -0.62
C ASP A 211 5.15 29.43 -0.81
N TRP A 212 4.34 28.50 -1.33
CA TRP A 212 2.90 28.71 -1.53
C TRP A 212 2.09 28.92 -0.23
N SER A 213 2.71 28.88 0.95
CA SER A 213 2.05 29.26 2.22
C SER A 213 2.11 30.76 2.51
N LEU A 214 2.95 31.50 1.76
CA LEU A 214 3.06 32.96 1.82
C LEU A 214 2.33 33.62 0.63
N PRO A 215 1.61 34.74 0.83
CA PRO A 215 0.91 35.40 -0.25
C PRO A 215 1.89 36.05 -1.25
N GLY A 216 1.61 35.89 -2.55
CA GLY A 216 2.36 36.53 -3.63
C GLY A 216 2.28 38.06 -3.56
N ASN A 217 3.43 38.73 -3.60
CA ASN A 217 3.51 40.19 -3.44
C ASN A 217 3.36 40.90 -4.79
N GLN A 218 2.40 41.82 -4.88
CA GLN A 218 2.12 42.61 -6.09
C GLN A 218 2.92 43.93 -6.10
N THR A 219 3.39 44.35 -7.27
CA THR A 219 4.01 45.67 -7.51
C THR A 219 3.59 46.20 -8.88
N CYS A 220 3.47 47.52 -9.04
CA CYS A 220 3.29 48.14 -10.35
C CYS A 220 4.64 48.36 -11.02
N GLN A 221 4.72 48.12 -12.32
CA GLN A 221 5.83 48.52 -13.21
C GLN A 221 5.25 49.13 -14.48
N SER A 222 5.96 50.02 -15.16
CA SER A 222 5.48 50.52 -16.46
C SER A 222 5.34 49.38 -17.48
N MET A 223 4.37 49.48 -18.39
CA MET A 223 4.18 48.53 -19.50
C MET A 223 5.45 48.35 -20.37
N ASP A 224 6.34 49.36 -20.43
CA ASP A 224 7.64 49.30 -21.12
C ASP A 224 8.75 48.61 -20.29
N GLN A 225 8.46 48.11 -19.08
CA GLN A 225 9.43 47.50 -18.17
C GLN A 225 8.99 46.10 -17.70
N HIS A 226 9.83 45.10 -17.98
CA HIS A 226 9.65 43.73 -17.51
C HIS A 226 9.54 43.64 -15.98
N CYS A 227 8.70 42.73 -15.49
CA CYS A 227 8.56 42.48 -14.06
C CYS A 227 9.89 42.03 -13.41
N PRO A 228 10.26 42.56 -12.23
CA PRO A 228 11.52 42.25 -11.58
C PRO A 228 11.50 40.86 -10.93
N CYS A 229 12.14 39.89 -11.57
CA CYS A 229 12.33 38.56 -11.00
C CYS A 229 13.27 38.57 -9.78
N ASN A 230 13.06 37.65 -8.86
CA ASN A 230 13.91 37.42 -7.71
C ASN A 230 15.28 36.90 -8.17
N SER A 231 16.30 37.75 -8.21
CA SER A 231 17.61 37.41 -8.78
C SER A 231 18.37 36.28 -8.08
N GLU A 232 17.97 35.88 -6.87
CA GLU A 232 18.51 34.71 -6.19
C GLU A 232 17.80 33.42 -6.66
N HIS A 233 16.47 33.42 -6.76
CA HIS A 233 15.64 32.22 -6.98
C HIS A 233 15.08 32.04 -8.41
N GLU A 234 15.06 33.08 -9.23
CA GLU A 234 14.38 33.14 -10.53
C GLU A 234 15.30 33.68 -11.64
N ASP A 235 15.09 33.18 -12.87
CA ASP A 235 15.63 33.74 -14.10
C ASP A 235 14.53 34.47 -14.88
N LEU A 236 14.88 35.58 -15.54
CA LEU A 236 13.97 36.34 -16.41
C LEU A 236 13.93 35.69 -17.79
N CYS A 237 12.82 35.04 -18.10
CA CYS A 237 12.58 34.40 -19.39
C CYS A 237 11.82 35.34 -20.32
N VAL A 238 12.28 35.47 -21.56
CA VAL A 238 11.68 36.34 -22.58
C VAL A 238 11.27 35.49 -23.78
N MET A 239 10.00 35.53 -24.13
CA MET A 239 9.40 34.80 -25.26
C MET A 239 8.61 35.77 -26.14
N GLU A 240 8.14 35.33 -27.31
CA GLU A 240 7.51 36.23 -28.30
C GLU A 240 6.23 36.94 -27.78
N TRP A 241 5.59 36.41 -26.74
CA TRP A 241 4.39 36.99 -26.11
C TRP A 241 4.67 37.80 -24.84
N GLY A 242 5.92 37.92 -24.39
CA GLY A 242 6.28 38.72 -23.22
C GLY A 242 7.39 38.09 -22.36
N SER A 243 7.61 38.67 -21.17
CA SER A 243 8.57 38.15 -20.19
C SER A 243 7.89 37.61 -18.94
N TYR A 244 8.46 36.56 -18.35
CA TYR A 244 8.02 36.02 -17.07
C TYR A 244 9.23 35.51 -16.25
N CYS A 245 9.01 35.23 -14.97
CA CYS A 245 10.03 34.74 -14.06
C CYS A 245 9.89 33.23 -13.88
N GLN A 246 10.93 32.46 -14.23
CA GLN A 246 11.00 31.02 -14.00
C GLN A 246 11.85 30.74 -12.77
N SER A 247 11.36 29.94 -11.82
CA SER A 247 12.19 29.49 -10.70
C SER A 247 13.33 28.61 -11.23
N LYS A 248 14.57 28.92 -10.82
CA LYS A 248 15.79 28.18 -11.20
C LYS A 248 15.77 26.71 -10.77
N VAL A 249 14.94 26.37 -9.78
CA VAL A 249 14.74 24.99 -9.31
C VAL A 249 13.96 24.16 -10.33
N TYR A 250 13.20 24.79 -11.23
CA TYR A 250 12.58 24.17 -12.40
C TYR A 250 13.44 24.28 -13.67
N GLY A 251 14.75 24.53 -13.53
CA GLY A 251 15.70 24.64 -14.63
C GLY A 251 15.79 26.04 -15.25
N SER A 252 16.52 26.12 -16.37
CA SER A 252 16.67 27.34 -17.16
C SER A 252 15.40 27.67 -17.97
N CYS A 253 15.32 28.90 -18.48
CA CYS A 253 14.25 29.31 -19.39
C CYS A 253 14.09 28.37 -20.60
N PRO A 254 12.85 28.03 -21.00
CA PRO A 254 12.57 27.34 -22.25
C PRO A 254 13.23 28.02 -23.45
N VAL A 255 13.74 27.22 -24.39
CA VAL A 255 14.38 27.76 -25.59
C VAL A 255 13.33 28.10 -26.66
N SER A 256 13.51 29.22 -27.36
CA SER A 256 12.72 29.54 -28.55
C SER A 256 13.50 29.11 -29.79
N CYS A 257 13.04 28.07 -30.48
CA CYS A 257 13.70 27.54 -31.67
C CYS A 257 13.18 28.21 -32.95
N THR A 258 14.07 28.47 -33.91
CA THR A 258 13.68 29.10 -35.18
C THR A 258 12.93 28.11 -36.09
N ALA A 259 12.23 28.61 -37.11
CA ALA A 259 11.37 27.77 -37.98
C ALA A 259 12.11 26.73 -38.85
N ASP A 260 13.44 26.78 -38.89
CA ASP A 260 14.36 25.81 -39.49
C ASP A 260 15.00 24.85 -38.46
N GLN A 261 14.58 24.94 -37.19
CA GLN A 261 15.03 24.12 -36.07
C GLN A 261 13.90 23.27 -35.48
N LEU A 262 14.28 22.15 -34.88
CA LEU A 262 13.43 21.28 -34.07
C LEU A 262 13.69 21.52 -32.59
N TYR A 263 12.62 21.46 -31.80
CA TYR A 263 12.68 21.31 -30.35
C TYR A 263 13.20 19.91 -30.01
N CYS A 264 14.28 19.85 -29.23
CA CYS A 264 14.94 18.62 -28.83
C CYS A 264 15.05 18.56 -27.30
N TYR A 265 14.53 17.49 -26.73
CA TYR A 265 14.59 17.21 -25.30
C TYR A 265 15.78 16.28 -25.03
N GLU A 266 16.80 16.77 -24.34
CA GLU A 266 17.84 15.91 -23.78
C GLU A 266 17.27 15.16 -22.58
N THR A 267 17.06 13.85 -22.76
CA THR A 267 16.61 12.93 -21.71
C THR A 267 17.64 12.89 -20.56
N PRO A 268 17.24 13.17 -19.31
CA PRO A 268 18.10 12.98 -18.16
C PRO A 268 18.28 11.48 -17.87
N TYR A 269 19.52 11.08 -17.62
CA TYR A 269 19.90 9.71 -17.22
C TYR A 269 20.68 9.77 -15.91
N ASP A 270 20.51 8.75 -15.07
CA ASP A 270 21.25 8.62 -13.81
C ASP A 270 22.68 8.05 -14.01
N ASP A 271 23.44 7.92 -12.91
CA ASP A 271 24.79 7.31 -12.93
C ASP A 271 24.79 5.82 -13.36
N ASN A 272 23.63 5.15 -13.41
CA ASN A 272 23.47 3.77 -13.90
C ASN A 272 23.11 3.71 -15.39
N GLY A 273 22.66 4.81 -15.99
CA GLY A 273 22.13 4.87 -17.35
C GLY A 273 20.66 4.46 -17.47
N GLU A 274 19.91 4.44 -16.37
CA GLU A 274 18.44 4.43 -16.40
C GLU A 274 17.92 5.87 -16.58
N ILE A 275 16.72 6.04 -17.15
CA ILE A 275 16.12 7.38 -17.34
C ILE A 275 15.73 7.94 -15.97
N ASP A 276 16.29 9.10 -15.60
CA ASP A 276 15.91 9.82 -14.39
C ASP A 276 14.63 10.62 -14.64
N TRP A 277 13.48 9.99 -14.45
CA TRP A 277 12.17 10.62 -14.59
C TRP A 277 11.93 11.84 -13.68
N TYR A 278 12.81 12.11 -12.71
CA TYR A 278 12.77 13.28 -11.83
C TYR A 278 13.89 14.30 -12.12
N GLY A 279 14.81 13.97 -13.03
CA GLY A 279 15.89 14.84 -13.46
C GLY A 279 15.41 16.02 -14.32
N THR A 280 16.19 17.09 -14.36
CA THR A 280 15.87 18.27 -15.17
C THR A 280 16.07 17.96 -16.66
N TRP A 281 14.96 17.73 -17.37
CA TRP A 281 14.94 17.65 -18.83
C TRP A 281 15.46 18.95 -19.44
N LYS A 282 16.42 18.85 -20.36
CA LYS A 282 17.09 20.02 -20.96
C LYS A 282 16.63 20.23 -22.40
N GLU A 283 15.85 21.27 -22.60
CA GLU A 283 15.44 21.70 -23.94
C GLU A 283 16.62 22.30 -24.72
N THR A 284 16.72 21.96 -26.00
CA THR A 284 17.69 22.49 -26.95
C THR A 284 17.06 22.63 -28.34
N CYS A 285 17.67 23.44 -29.20
CA CYS A 285 17.29 23.58 -30.59
C CYS A 285 18.35 22.93 -31.51
N ALA A 286 17.93 22.02 -32.38
CA ALA A 286 18.78 21.42 -33.41
C ALA A 286 18.25 21.74 -34.81
N ASN A 287 19.07 21.71 -35.86
CA ASN A 287 18.57 21.96 -37.22
C ASN A 287 17.61 20.84 -37.65
N ALA A 288 16.52 21.19 -38.33
CA ALA A 288 15.54 20.21 -38.80
C ALA A 288 16.08 19.20 -39.83
N THR A 289 17.25 19.46 -40.42
CA THR A 289 17.97 18.53 -41.32
C THR A 289 18.90 17.56 -40.61
N ASP A 290 19.34 17.89 -39.39
CA ASP A 290 20.37 17.13 -38.66
C ASP A 290 19.76 16.16 -37.64
N GLY A 291 18.50 16.40 -37.24
CA GLY A 291 17.79 15.66 -36.21
C GLY A 291 18.20 16.07 -34.78
N CYS A 292 17.60 15.45 -33.76
CA CYS A 292 17.98 15.73 -32.39
C CYS A 292 19.29 15.01 -32.01
N PRO A 293 20.23 15.68 -31.30
CA PRO A 293 21.48 15.07 -30.89
C PRO A 293 21.27 14.10 -29.73
N CYS A 294 21.54 12.82 -29.94
CA CYS A 294 21.42 11.80 -28.91
C CYS A 294 22.46 11.94 -27.80
N HIS A 295 22.10 11.63 -26.56
CA HIS A 295 23.01 11.70 -25.41
C HIS A 295 24.25 10.80 -25.63
N PRO A 296 25.47 11.34 -25.73
CA PRO A 296 26.61 10.63 -26.32
C PRO A 296 27.10 9.44 -25.49
N GLU A 297 26.79 9.40 -24.19
CA GLU A 297 27.19 8.32 -23.29
C GLU A 297 26.10 7.24 -23.16
N TRP A 298 24.82 7.59 -23.23
CA TRP A 298 23.70 6.70 -22.90
C TRP A 298 22.81 6.30 -24.08
N GLU A 299 22.81 7.08 -25.17
CA GLU A 299 21.94 6.85 -26.32
C GLU A 299 22.72 6.56 -27.61
N LYS A 300 22.02 5.99 -28.59
CA LYS A 300 22.48 5.79 -29.96
C LYS A 300 21.41 6.32 -30.92
N SER A 301 21.85 6.90 -32.03
CA SER A 301 20.92 7.23 -33.11
C SER A 301 20.51 5.95 -33.83
N CYS A 302 19.20 5.75 -33.98
CA CYS A 302 18.61 4.59 -34.64
C CYS A 302 18.16 4.89 -36.09
N GLY A 303 18.71 5.94 -36.70
CA GLY A 303 18.28 6.44 -38.01
C GLY A 303 17.20 7.52 -37.90
N SER A 304 16.95 8.22 -39.01
CA SER A 304 15.92 9.25 -39.19
C SER A 304 15.80 10.35 -38.10
N GLY A 305 16.84 10.54 -37.28
CA GLY A 305 16.88 11.53 -36.20
C GLY A 305 16.38 11.04 -34.84
N TRP A 306 16.04 9.76 -34.69
CA TRP A 306 15.61 9.17 -33.43
C TRP A 306 16.79 8.70 -32.57
N CYS A 307 16.62 8.85 -31.26
CA CYS A 307 17.57 8.46 -30.23
C CYS A 307 16.93 7.44 -29.30
N MET A 308 17.63 6.37 -28.98
CA MET A 308 17.21 5.38 -27.98
C MET A 308 18.38 4.98 -27.09
N SER A 309 18.06 4.46 -25.91
CA SER A 309 19.02 3.90 -24.97
C SER A 309 19.95 2.90 -25.66
N LYS A 310 21.25 2.95 -25.36
CA LYS A 310 22.24 2.00 -25.90
C LYS A 310 21.94 0.56 -25.49
N PHE A 311 21.28 0.37 -24.35
CA PHE A 311 20.93 -0.93 -23.78
C PHE A 311 19.77 -1.62 -24.52
N GLU A 312 18.85 -0.85 -25.11
CA GLU A 312 17.75 -1.37 -25.92
C GLU A 312 18.20 -1.58 -27.37
N ASN A 313 17.58 -2.49 -28.13
CA ASN A 313 17.87 -2.57 -29.57
C ASN A 313 17.20 -1.42 -30.32
N CYS A 314 17.80 -0.94 -31.40
CA CYS A 314 17.07 -0.06 -32.32
C CYS A 314 15.94 -0.89 -32.97
N PRO A 315 14.72 -0.34 -33.10
CA PRO A 315 13.64 -0.96 -33.85
C PRO A 315 14.10 -1.32 -35.25
N VAL A 316 13.64 -2.47 -35.74
CA VAL A 316 14.10 -2.98 -37.03
C VAL A 316 13.34 -2.28 -38.14
N ASP A 317 13.98 -1.31 -38.79
CA ASP A 317 13.45 -0.67 -40.00
C ASP A 317 13.38 -1.70 -41.14
N CYS A 318 12.17 -2.19 -41.38
CA CYS A 318 11.83 -3.17 -42.41
C CYS A 318 11.36 -2.52 -43.72
N GLY A 319 11.34 -1.19 -43.81
CA GLY A 319 10.90 -0.45 -45.01
C GLY A 319 9.43 -0.74 -45.37
N GLU A 320 9.22 -1.42 -46.51
CA GLU A 320 7.88 -1.81 -46.99
C GLU A 320 7.38 -3.14 -46.42
N PHE A 321 8.19 -3.86 -45.63
CA PHE A 321 7.82 -5.13 -45.00
C PHE A 321 7.30 -4.93 -43.57
N GLU A 322 6.35 -5.76 -43.15
CA GLU A 322 5.80 -5.74 -41.78
C GLU A 322 6.86 -6.19 -40.75
N THR A 323 6.91 -5.52 -39.60
CA THR A 323 7.73 -5.95 -38.45
C THR A 323 7.07 -7.13 -37.74
N CYS A 324 7.85 -8.17 -37.52
CA CYS A 324 7.50 -9.39 -36.82
C CYS A 324 7.98 -9.33 -35.37
N TYR A 325 7.04 -9.35 -34.43
CA TYR A 325 7.31 -9.32 -32.99
C TYR A 325 7.41 -10.72 -32.42
N HIS A 326 8.52 -11.01 -31.73
CA HIS A 326 8.76 -12.28 -31.05
C HIS A 326 8.49 -12.12 -29.55
N TYR A 327 7.22 -12.27 -29.16
CA TYR A 327 6.69 -11.85 -27.85
C TYR A 327 7.37 -12.49 -26.63
N ILE A 328 8.01 -13.67 -26.77
CA ILE A 328 8.71 -14.33 -25.65
C ILE A 328 10.15 -13.83 -25.51
N SER A 329 10.82 -13.47 -26.60
CA SER A 329 12.23 -13.02 -26.58
C SER A 329 12.37 -11.51 -26.54
N GLY A 330 11.34 -10.76 -26.93
CA GLY A 330 11.39 -9.31 -27.14
C GLY A 330 12.15 -8.91 -28.41
N ASN A 331 12.43 -9.87 -29.32
CA ASN A 331 13.08 -9.57 -30.58
C ASN A 331 12.08 -9.04 -31.61
N GLU A 332 12.57 -8.17 -32.50
CA GLU A 332 11.92 -7.81 -33.75
C GLU A 332 12.67 -8.46 -34.93
N SER A 333 11.94 -8.85 -35.97
CA SER A 333 12.50 -9.25 -37.26
C SER A 333 11.63 -8.73 -38.42
N CYS A 334 12.10 -8.80 -39.66
CA CYS A 334 11.30 -8.38 -40.81
C CYS A 334 10.55 -9.54 -41.46
N ALA A 335 9.29 -9.32 -41.81
CA ALA A 335 8.51 -10.25 -42.60
C ALA A 335 9.15 -10.50 -43.97
N THR A 336 9.08 -11.75 -44.41
CA THR A 336 9.35 -12.15 -45.80
C THR A 336 8.07 -12.08 -46.64
N GLU A 337 8.15 -12.34 -47.94
CA GLU A 337 6.94 -12.56 -48.77
C GLU A 337 6.04 -13.71 -48.23
N SER A 338 6.62 -14.63 -47.45
CA SER A 338 5.93 -15.70 -46.72
C SER A 338 5.50 -15.33 -45.28
N GLY A 339 5.75 -14.11 -44.82
CA GLY A 339 5.51 -13.66 -43.44
C GLY A 339 6.70 -13.90 -42.50
N CYS A 340 6.39 -14.04 -41.20
CA CYS A 340 7.34 -14.04 -40.08
C CYS A 340 8.02 -15.38 -39.81
N ALA A 341 9.32 -15.35 -39.52
CA ALA A 341 10.13 -16.54 -39.19
C ALA A 341 10.20 -16.78 -37.67
N CYS A 342 9.21 -17.50 -37.14
CA CYS A 342 8.99 -17.68 -35.70
C CYS A 342 10.09 -18.46 -34.96
N GLU A 343 10.28 -18.16 -33.68
CA GLU A 343 11.24 -18.83 -32.80
C GLU A 343 10.76 -20.22 -32.29
N ASP A 344 11.66 -21.05 -31.77
CA ASP A 344 11.37 -22.43 -31.29
C ASP A 344 10.32 -22.49 -30.15
N ASN A 345 10.11 -21.38 -29.45
CA ASN A 345 9.14 -21.14 -28.38
C ASN A 345 7.77 -20.62 -28.91
N GLU A 346 7.60 -20.45 -30.23
CA GLU A 346 6.39 -19.83 -30.83
C GLU A 346 5.64 -20.78 -31.77
N HIS A 347 4.32 -20.66 -31.83
CA HIS A 347 3.49 -21.27 -32.86
C HIS A 347 3.59 -20.47 -34.16
N ALA A 348 4.05 -21.13 -35.22
CA ALA A 348 4.00 -20.63 -36.59
C ALA A 348 2.59 -20.83 -37.17
N CYS A 349 1.82 -19.76 -37.23
CA CYS A 349 0.41 -19.75 -37.63
C CYS A 349 0.26 -19.08 -39.00
N THR A 350 -0.67 -19.55 -39.83
CA THR A 350 -0.87 -18.98 -41.18
C THR A 350 -2.19 -18.22 -41.24
N GLU A 351 -2.11 -16.91 -41.35
CA GLU A 351 -3.24 -15.98 -41.46
C GLU A 351 -3.14 -15.24 -42.80
N ASP A 352 -4.22 -15.23 -43.57
CA ASP A 352 -4.29 -14.64 -44.92
C ASP A 352 -3.16 -15.08 -45.89
N GLY A 353 -2.56 -16.26 -45.64
CA GLY A 353 -1.46 -16.82 -46.41
C GLY A 353 -0.06 -16.35 -45.97
N LYS A 354 0.05 -15.46 -44.96
CA LYS A 354 1.30 -15.07 -44.30
C LYS A 354 1.51 -15.86 -43.02
N GLN A 355 2.77 -16.15 -42.67
CA GLN A 355 3.13 -16.69 -41.36
C GLN A 355 3.14 -15.59 -40.29
N ARG A 356 2.56 -15.87 -39.12
CA ARG A 356 2.57 -15.07 -37.88
C ARG A 356 3.00 -15.94 -36.69
N CYS A 357 3.42 -15.30 -35.60
CA CYS A 357 4.10 -15.95 -34.48
C CYS A 357 3.37 -15.69 -33.15
N TYR A 358 3.00 -16.76 -32.44
CA TYR A 358 2.24 -16.68 -31.18
C TYR A 358 2.93 -17.46 -30.04
N PRO A 359 3.01 -16.94 -28.80
CA PRO A 359 3.63 -17.64 -27.68
C PRO A 359 3.03 -19.01 -27.35
N LYS A 360 3.85 -20.07 -27.31
CA LYS A 360 3.42 -21.41 -26.86
C LYS A 360 3.03 -21.48 -25.37
N ASP A 361 3.48 -20.50 -24.59
CA ASP A 361 3.18 -20.39 -23.15
C ASP A 361 1.84 -19.66 -22.87
N TRP A 362 1.28 -18.96 -23.87
CA TRP A 362 -0.03 -18.27 -23.76
C TRP A 362 -1.11 -18.97 -24.60
N TYR A 363 -0.74 -19.50 -25.77
CA TYR A 363 -1.61 -20.20 -26.68
C TYR A 363 -1.14 -21.67 -26.80
N SER A 364 -2.03 -22.62 -26.54
CA SER A 364 -1.74 -24.07 -26.65
C SER A 364 -1.76 -24.59 -28.10
N SER A 365 -2.30 -23.80 -29.02
CA SER A 365 -2.31 -23.97 -30.46
C SER A 365 -2.35 -22.60 -31.13
N CYS A 366 -2.30 -22.54 -32.47
CA CYS A 366 -2.62 -21.29 -33.17
C CYS A 366 -4.04 -20.79 -32.81
N PRO A 367 -4.25 -19.46 -32.70
CA PRO A 367 -5.58 -18.87 -32.66
C PRO A 367 -6.42 -19.32 -33.86
N ILE A 368 -7.73 -19.54 -33.65
CA ILE A 368 -8.58 -20.08 -34.71
C ILE A 368 -9.14 -18.95 -35.57
N THR A 369 -8.69 -18.87 -36.83
CA THR A 369 -9.25 -17.94 -37.82
C THR A 369 -10.58 -18.49 -38.36
N CYS A 370 -11.70 -17.95 -37.89
CA CYS A 370 -13.02 -18.30 -38.40
C CYS A 370 -13.22 -17.80 -39.84
N LYS A 371 -14.05 -18.49 -40.62
CA LYS A 371 -14.42 -18.02 -41.98
C LYS A 371 -15.31 -16.78 -41.86
N ALA A 372 -15.44 -15.98 -42.93
CA ALA A 372 -16.36 -14.84 -42.99
C ALA A 372 -17.87 -15.20 -42.94
N THR A 373 -18.22 -16.44 -42.60
CA THR A 373 -19.58 -16.96 -42.35
C THR A 373 -19.69 -17.61 -40.96
N GLU A 374 -18.66 -17.46 -40.12
CA GLU A 374 -18.50 -18.07 -38.82
C GLU A 374 -17.98 -17.00 -37.85
N MET A 375 -18.56 -16.92 -36.65
CA MET A 375 -18.12 -15.97 -35.63
C MET A 375 -17.27 -16.67 -34.56
N TYR A 376 -16.32 -15.91 -34.01
CA TYR A 376 -15.40 -16.36 -32.97
C TYR A 376 -16.10 -16.41 -31.63
N CYS A 377 -16.24 -17.60 -31.05
CA CYS A 377 -16.92 -17.82 -29.76
C CYS A 377 -16.01 -18.59 -28.81
N SER A 378 -15.90 -18.14 -27.56
CA SER A 378 -15.13 -18.87 -26.54
C SER A 378 -16.06 -19.79 -25.75
N GLU A 379 -15.80 -21.10 -25.82
CA GLU A 379 -16.41 -22.11 -24.95
C GLU A 379 -15.82 -22.03 -23.54
N ILE A 380 -16.69 -21.99 -22.52
CA ILE A 380 -16.29 -21.84 -21.12
C ILE A 380 -16.37 -23.18 -20.41
N GLY A 381 -15.23 -23.63 -19.88
CA GLY A 381 -15.08 -24.80 -19.03
C GLY A 381 -14.57 -24.43 -17.63
N PHE A 382 -14.39 -25.43 -16.77
CA PHE A 382 -13.68 -25.29 -15.50
C PHE A 382 -12.61 -26.39 -15.36
N ASP A 383 -11.48 -26.07 -14.74
CA ASP A 383 -10.43 -27.04 -14.43
C ASP A 383 -10.76 -27.87 -13.17
N ALA A 384 -9.92 -28.85 -12.85
CA ALA A 384 -10.09 -29.71 -11.68
C ALA A 384 -9.93 -28.99 -10.31
N ASN A 385 -9.60 -27.70 -10.32
CA ASN A 385 -9.52 -26.83 -9.14
C ASN A 385 -10.71 -25.84 -9.06
N GLY A 386 -11.61 -25.83 -10.06
CA GLY A 386 -12.70 -24.87 -10.18
C GLY A 386 -12.31 -23.52 -10.78
N MET A 387 -11.12 -23.40 -11.41
CA MET A 387 -10.78 -22.20 -12.17
C MET A 387 -11.38 -22.26 -13.58
N MET A 388 -11.92 -21.12 -14.05
CA MET A 388 -12.51 -21.00 -15.38
C MET A 388 -11.46 -21.15 -16.48
N THR A 389 -11.77 -21.96 -17.49
CA THR A 389 -10.94 -22.21 -18.67
C THR A 389 -11.68 -21.81 -19.94
N TRP A 390 -10.98 -21.26 -20.92
CA TRP A 390 -11.55 -20.81 -22.18
C TRP A 390 -10.99 -21.64 -23.33
N THR A 391 -11.85 -22.10 -24.24
CA THR A 391 -11.46 -22.78 -25.49
C THR A 391 -12.15 -22.08 -26.65
N ASP A 392 -11.39 -21.46 -27.54
CA ASP A 392 -11.99 -20.73 -28.66
C ASP A 392 -12.49 -21.67 -29.75
N THR A 393 -13.63 -21.32 -30.35
CA THR A 393 -14.35 -22.07 -31.38
C THR A 393 -14.87 -21.12 -32.47
N CYS A 394 -15.27 -21.68 -33.60
CA CYS A 394 -15.87 -20.95 -34.71
C CYS A 394 -17.27 -21.52 -34.97
N GLU A 395 -18.30 -20.82 -34.50
CA GLU A 395 -19.69 -21.19 -34.73
C GLU A 395 -20.24 -20.51 -36.00
N PRO A 396 -21.18 -21.13 -36.74
CA PRO A 396 -21.81 -20.48 -37.88
C PRO A 396 -22.52 -19.19 -37.47
N GLN A 397 -22.37 -18.12 -38.26
CA GLN A 397 -23.03 -16.85 -37.98
C GLN A 397 -24.57 -17.01 -38.12
N ASN A 398 -25.28 -16.90 -37.01
CA ASN A 398 -26.73 -16.74 -36.95
C ASN A 398 -27.13 -15.25 -37.16
N ASP A 399 -28.43 -15.01 -37.40
CA ASP A 399 -28.96 -13.66 -37.63
C ASP A 399 -28.86 -12.78 -36.36
N ASP A 400 -28.83 -13.38 -35.16
CA ASP A 400 -28.45 -12.69 -33.92
C ASP A 400 -26.92 -12.56 -33.86
N TRP A 401 -26.40 -11.33 -33.86
CA TRP A 401 -24.97 -11.00 -33.88
C TRP A 401 -24.25 -11.26 -32.52
N PHE A 402 -24.58 -12.35 -31.84
CA PHE A 402 -24.10 -12.70 -30.51
C PHE A 402 -23.75 -14.18 -30.43
N CYS A 403 -22.53 -14.47 -29.98
CA CYS A 403 -22.10 -15.84 -29.75
C CYS A 403 -23.06 -16.56 -28.79
N PRO A 404 -23.61 -17.73 -29.16
CA PRO A 404 -24.32 -18.55 -28.21
C PRO A 404 -23.32 -18.99 -27.13
N VAL A 405 -23.63 -18.74 -25.85
CA VAL A 405 -22.77 -19.18 -24.75
C VAL A 405 -22.63 -20.70 -24.79
N VAL A 406 -21.43 -21.19 -25.09
CA VAL A 406 -21.09 -22.62 -25.13
C VAL A 406 -20.37 -22.96 -23.82
N CYS A 407 -20.77 -24.07 -23.18
CA CYS A 407 -20.18 -24.53 -21.93
C CYS A 407 -19.61 -25.94 -22.13
N THR A 408 -18.35 -26.16 -21.73
CA THR A 408 -17.68 -27.46 -21.92
C THR A 408 -18.37 -28.56 -21.12
N ALA A 409 -19.10 -29.44 -21.79
CA ALA A 409 -20.10 -30.33 -21.17
C ALA A 409 -19.58 -31.26 -20.06
N ASP A 410 -18.27 -31.55 -20.03
CA ASP A 410 -17.63 -32.38 -19.01
C ASP A 410 -17.28 -31.63 -17.70
N SER A 411 -17.22 -30.29 -17.72
CA SER A 411 -16.77 -29.47 -16.58
C SER A 411 -17.61 -28.23 -16.27
N ALA A 412 -18.41 -27.76 -17.22
CA ALA A 412 -19.32 -26.65 -17.09
C ALA A 412 -20.75 -27.04 -17.50
N LYS A 413 -21.74 -26.29 -17.03
CA LYS A 413 -23.10 -26.34 -17.56
C LYS A 413 -23.68 -24.96 -17.74
N LYS A 414 -24.57 -24.85 -18.72
CA LYS A 414 -25.28 -23.62 -19.07
C LYS A 414 -26.46 -23.41 -18.11
N CYS A 415 -26.46 -22.28 -17.44
CA CYS A 415 -27.59 -21.74 -16.68
C CYS A 415 -28.13 -20.51 -17.43
N GLY A 416 -29.38 -20.12 -17.18
CA GLY A 416 -30.03 -19.03 -17.90
C GLY A 416 -30.44 -19.37 -19.33
N SER A 417 -31.22 -18.47 -19.95
CA SER A 417 -31.68 -18.60 -21.33
C SER A 417 -31.50 -17.30 -22.13
N GLY A 418 -31.43 -17.41 -23.46
CA GLY A 418 -31.15 -16.27 -24.34
C GLY A 418 -29.83 -15.57 -23.99
N PHE A 419 -29.86 -14.23 -23.97
CA PHE A 419 -28.72 -13.38 -23.60
C PHE A 419 -28.34 -13.45 -22.11
N ALA A 420 -29.23 -13.93 -21.24
CA ALA A 420 -28.97 -14.10 -19.81
C ALA A 420 -28.30 -15.45 -19.47
N ALA A 421 -27.85 -16.20 -20.47
CA ALA A 421 -27.20 -17.49 -20.24
C ALA A 421 -25.71 -17.34 -19.89
N TYR A 422 -25.23 -18.16 -18.97
CA TYR A 422 -23.83 -18.21 -18.51
C TYR A 422 -23.41 -19.63 -18.14
N CYS A 423 -22.10 -19.87 -18.02
CA CYS A 423 -21.56 -21.17 -17.63
C CYS A 423 -21.12 -21.16 -16.16
N ILE A 424 -21.53 -22.17 -15.40
CA ILE A 424 -21.00 -22.47 -14.05
C ILE A 424 -20.35 -23.85 -14.04
N ALA A 425 -19.56 -24.15 -13.02
CA ALA A 425 -18.97 -25.47 -12.84
C ALA A 425 -20.06 -26.55 -12.77
N ALA A 426 -19.86 -27.69 -13.42
CA ALA A 426 -20.88 -28.75 -13.51
C ALA A 426 -21.33 -29.28 -12.14
N SER A 427 -20.46 -29.16 -11.13
CA SER A 427 -20.70 -29.48 -9.71
C SER A 427 -21.75 -28.60 -9.02
N ASP A 428 -21.89 -27.35 -9.45
CA ASP A 428 -22.60 -26.31 -8.71
C ASP A 428 -24.04 -26.22 -9.26
N GLU A 429 -25.07 -26.04 -8.42
CA GLU A 429 -26.44 -25.95 -8.94
C GLU A 429 -26.68 -24.59 -9.62
N CYS A 430 -27.45 -24.59 -10.73
CA CYS A 430 -27.83 -23.33 -11.36
C CYS A 430 -28.66 -22.50 -10.36
N PRO A 431 -28.41 -21.19 -10.22
CA PRO A 431 -29.29 -20.28 -9.50
C PRO A 431 -30.74 -20.49 -9.93
N GLN A 432 -31.64 -20.59 -8.94
CA GLN A 432 -33.00 -21.02 -9.19
C GLN A 432 -33.81 -19.88 -9.83
N GLU A 433 -34.00 -19.95 -11.15
CA GLU A 433 -34.93 -19.05 -11.85
C GLU A 433 -36.35 -19.20 -11.27
N CYS A 434 -36.92 -18.08 -10.84
CA CYS A 434 -38.28 -18.02 -10.29
C CYS A 434 -39.29 -17.84 -11.42
N THR A 435 -40.43 -18.53 -11.33
CA THR A 435 -41.50 -18.38 -12.33
C THR A 435 -42.17 -17.00 -12.25
N ASP A 436 -42.96 -16.62 -13.26
CA ASP A 436 -43.67 -15.33 -13.26
C ASP A 436 -44.64 -15.15 -12.09
N GLU A 437 -45.17 -16.25 -11.53
CA GLU A 437 -45.99 -16.28 -10.31
C GLU A 437 -45.18 -16.29 -9.01
N GLN A 438 -43.86 -16.19 -9.09
CA GLN A 438 -42.93 -16.15 -7.97
C GLN A 438 -42.18 -14.80 -7.93
N GLN A 439 -41.41 -14.62 -6.86
CA GLN A 439 -40.46 -13.55 -6.65
C GLN A 439 -39.20 -14.13 -6.00
N GLU A 440 -38.06 -13.55 -6.32
CA GLU A 440 -36.78 -13.87 -5.72
C GLU A 440 -36.74 -13.36 -4.27
N CYS A 441 -36.32 -14.21 -3.33
CA CYS A 441 -36.16 -13.88 -1.93
C CYS A 441 -34.74 -14.22 -1.47
N TRP A 442 -34.00 -13.21 -1.03
CA TRP A 442 -32.68 -13.36 -0.44
C TRP A 442 -32.79 -13.86 1.00
N VAL A 443 -32.42 -15.12 1.25
CA VAL A 443 -32.56 -15.74 2.58
C VAL A 443 -31.20 -15.81 3.29
N THR A 444 -30.96 -14.84 4.17
CA THR A 444 -29.76 -14.75 5.02
C THR A 444 -29.88 -15.64 6.27
N ASP A 445 -28.93 -16.55 6.47
CA ASP A 445 -28.71 -17.32 7.69
C ASP A 445 -27.62 -16.65 8.55
N PHE A 446 -27.87 -16.48 9.85
CA PHE A 446 -26.94 -15.91 10.84
C PHE A 446 -26.67 -16.90 11.99
N ASP A 447 -25.60 -16.69 12.75
CA ASP A 447 -25.38 -17.38 14.03
C ASP A 447 -26.07 -16.68 15.21
N ALA A 448 -26.02 -17.30 16.39
CA ALA A 448 -26.65 -16.78 17.61
C ALA A 448 -25.97 -15.51 18.19
N LYS A 449 -24.88 -15.02 17.58
CA LYS A 449 -24.22 -13.73 17.85
C LYS A 449 -24.43 -12.72 16.70
N GLY A 450 -25.24 -13.06 15.69
CA GLY A 450 -25.49 -12.21 14.53
C GLY A 450 -24.37 -12.19 13.48
N ASN A 451 -23.42 -13.12 13.51
CA ASN A 451 -22.48 -13.27 12.41
C ASN A 451 -23.17 -13.90 11.21
N TRP A 452 -22.98 -13.35 10.01
CA TRP A 452 -23.44 -13.93 8.75
C TRP A 452 -22.83 -15.32 8.53
N LEU A 453 -23.67 -16.34 8.27
CA LEU A 453 -23.24 -17.71 7.98
C LEU A 453 -23.31 -18.04 6.49
N SER A 454 -24.44 -17.73 5.87
CA SER A 454 -24.66 -17.89 4.42
C SER A 454 -25.85 -17.05 3.97
N ALA A 455 -25.95 -16.79 2.67
CA ALA A 455 -27.18 -16.35 2.03
C ALA A 455 -27.52 -17.31 0.88
N LYS A 456 -28.81 -17.46 0.59
CA LYS A 456 -29.32 -18.34 -0.47
C LYS A 456 -30.53 -17.69 -1.11
N ASP A 457 -30.50 -17.59 -2.43
CA ASP A 457 -31.66 -17.17 -3.22
C ASP A 457 -32.70 -18.28 -3.20
N LYS A 458 -33.96 -17.92 -2.97
CA LYS A 458 -35.10 -18.85 -3.00
C LYS A 458 -36.30 -18.18 -3.63
N CYS A 459 -37.03 -18.93 -4.44
CA CYS A 459 -38.29 -18.45 -5.01
C CYS A 459 -39.44 -18.60 -4.01
N ALA A 460 -40.10 -17.50 -3.67
CA ALA A 460 -41.37 -17.50 -2.96
C ALA A 460 -42.50 -17.11 -3.94
N PRO A 461 -43.77 -17.53 -3.71
CA PRO A 461 -44.90 -17.00 -4.46
C PRO A 461 -44.96 -15.46 -4.42
N LYS A 462 -45.31 -14.84 -5.54
CA LYS A 462 -45.34 -13.38 -5.70
C LYS A 462 -46.37 -12.77 -4.75
N GLY A 463 -45.92 -11.86 -3.89
CA GLY A 463 -46.74 -11.30 -2.80
C GLY A 463 -46.79 -12.15 -1.51
N GLN A 464 -46.17 -13.32 -1.46
CA GLN A 464 -45.83 -13.96 -0.18
C GLN A 464 -44.55 -13.31 0.37
N GLU A 465 -44.58 -12.92 1.64
CA GLU A 465 -43.43 -12.25 2.25
C GLU A 465 -42.20 -13.18 2.35
N CYS A 466 -41.05 -12.67 1.92
CA CYS A 466 -39.77 -13.37 2.05
C CYS A 466 -39.44 -13.63 3.52
N LEU A 467 -39.17 -14.90 3.87
CA LEU A 467 -38.75 -15.30 5.20
C LEU A 467 -37.22 -15.29 5.32
N CYS A 468 -36.71 -14.79 6.44
CA CYS A 468 -35.29 -14.84 6.75
C CYS A 468 -34.84 -16.26 7.15
N GLY A 469 -33.52 -16.48 7.11
CA GLY A 469 -32.90 -17.73 7.49
C GLY A 469 -32.78 -17.90 9.01
N GLU A 470 -31.97 -18.87 9.45
CA GLU A 470 -31.80 -19.14 10.87
C GLU A 470 -31.19 -17.91 11.58
N ASN A 471 -31.72 -17.57 12.77
CA ASN A 471 -31.39 -16.35 13.52
C ASN A 471 -31.57 -15.01 12.78
N GLY A 472 -32.18 -14.97 11.59
CA GLY A 472 -32.51 -13.73 10.88
C GLY A 472 -33.87 -13.15 11.27
N VAL A 473 -33.92 -11.83 11.51
CA VAL A 473 -35.15 -11.05 11.68
C VAL A 473 -35.41 -10.23 10.42
N ARG A 474 -36.67 -10.15 9.96
CA ARG A 474 -37.00 -9.37 8.76
C ARG A 474 -37.32 -7.93 9.12
N CYS A 475 -36.47 -7.03 8.65
CA CYS A 475 -36.62 -5.60 8.83
C CYS A 475 -37.27 -4.97 7.60
N ARG A 476 -37.98 -3.87 7.80
CA ARG A 476 -38.43 -2.98 6.73
C ARG A 476 -37.81 -1.62 6.94
N SER A 477 -37.33 -1.00 5.88
CA SER A 477 -37.03 0.43 5.85
C SER A 477 -37.28 0.98 4.47
N ASN A 478 -37.82 2.20 4.38
CA ASN A 478 -38.10 2.89 3.12
C ASN A 478 -38.88 2.04 2.07
N GLY A 479 -39.77 1.16 2.54
CA GLY A 479 -40.59 0.28 1.70
C GLY A 479 -39.95 -1.06 1.30
N PHE A 480 -38.63 -1.21 1.42
CA PHE A 480 -37.92 -2.47 1.15
C PHE A 480 -37.91 -3.36 2.40
N SER A 481 -37.86 -4.70 2.21
CA SER A 481 -37.67 -5.64 3.32
C SER A 481 -36.40 -6.47 3.15
N TYR A 482 -35.55 -6.48 4.16
CA TYR A 482 -34.28 -7.20 4.21
C TYR A 482 -34.18 -8.06 5.48
N CYS A 483 -33.15 -8.90 5.57
CA CYS A 483 -32.91 -9.80 6.69
C CYS A 483 -31.66 -9.37 7.46
N GLU A 484 -31.86 -8.95 8.70
CA GLU A 484 -30.81 -8.59 9.65
C GLU A 484 -30.67 -9.68 10.73
N ALA A 485 -29.59 -9.68 11.51
CA ALA A 485 -29.47 -10.59 12.62
C ALA A 485 -30.47 -10.26 13.74
N THR A 486 -31.15 -11.29 14.28
CA THR A 486 -32.00 -11.17 15.49
C THR A 486 -31.23 -10.66 16.70
N TYR A 487 -29.89 -10.78 16.69
CA TYR A 487 -28.99 -10.24 17.70
C TYR A 487 -28.93 -8.69 17.70
N TYR A 488 -28.90 -8.06 16.52
CA TYR A 488 -28.96 -6.59 16.38
C TYR A 488 -30.41 -6.08 16.39
N GLY A 489 -31.37 -6.92 16.01
CA GLY A 489 -32.76 -6.52 15.85
C GLY A 489 -33.00 -5.83 14.50
N CYS A 490 -33.97 -4.93 14.46
CA CYS A 490 -34.21 -4.08 13.30
C CYS A 490 -34.04 -2.61 13.67
N PRO A 491 -33.35 -1.81 12.83
CA PRO A 491 -33.29 -0.36 12.99
C PRO A 491 -34.68 0.24 13.11
N ILE A 492 -34.86 1.20 14.02
CA ILE A 492 -36.18 1.80 14.28
C ILE A 492 -36.39 3.09 13.49
N GLU A 493 -37.48 3.13 12.73
CA GLU A 493 -37.93 4.36 12.07
C GLU A 493 -38.77 5.19 13.06
N CYS A 494 -38.16 6.21 13.67
CA CYS A 494 -38.85 7.14 14.57
C CYS A 494 -39.69 8.16 13.79
N THR A 495 -40.76 8.67 14.40
CA THR A 495 -41.59 9.74 13.83
C THR A 495 -40.86 11.09 13.87
N ALA A 496 -41.29 12.07 13.07
CA ALA A 496 -40.60 13.35 12.91
C ALA A 496 -40.57 14.25 14.18
N ASP A 497 -41.38 13.94 15.18
CA ASP A 497 -41.36 14.53 16.53
C ASP A 497 -40.40 13.80 17.51
N GLN A 498 -39.67 12.80 17.03
CA GLN A 498 -38.81 11.90 17.81
C GLN A 498 -37.40 11.81 17.23
N LYS A 499 -36.43 11.45 18.07
CA LYS A 499 -35.05 11.13 17.71
C LYS A 499 -34.71 9.69 18.11
N VAL A 500 -33.89 9.02 17.30
CA VAL A 500 -33.31 7.70 17.62
C VAL A 500 -32.25 7.88 18.71
N CYS A 501 -32.33 7.09 19.78
CA CYS A 501 -31.31 7.02 20.82
C CYS A 501 -30.62 5.67 20.84
N TYR A 502 -29.28 5.72 20.85
CA TYR A 502 -28.39 4.56 20.93
C TYR A 502 -27.79 4.47 22.35
N PRO A 503 -28.31 3.62 23.24
CA PRO A 503 -27.84 3.52 24.63
C PRO A 503 -26.51 2.76 24.71
N VAL A 504 -25.41 3.41 24.32
CA VAL A 504 -24.05 2.87 24.40
C VAL A 504 -23.75 2.41 25.82
N SER A 505 -23.25 1.18 25.96
CA SER A 505 -22.75 0.60 27.20
C SER A 505 -21.23 0.49 27.16
N TYR A 506 -20.59 0.56 28.32
CA TYR A 506 -19.16 0.40 28.51
C TYR A 506 -18.87 -0.70 29.53
N THR A 507 -17.67 -1.26 29.51
CA THR A 507 -17.15 -2.14 30.57
C THR A 507 -16.90 -1.32 31.86
N PRO A 508 -16.76 -1.96 33.03
CA PRO A 508 -16.31 -1.28 34.25
C PRO A 508 -14.95 -0.56 34.10
N GLU A 509 -14.11 -1.05 33.19
CA GLU A 509 -12.80 -0.49 32.84
C GLU A 509 -12.89 0.75 31.91
N GLY A 510 -13.97 0.87 31.14
CA GLY A 510 -14.27 2.02 30.27
C GLY A 510 -14.21 1.74 28.76
N ASP A 511 -13.88 0.51 28.34
CA ASP A 511 -13.94 0.09 26.94
C ASP A 511 -15.40 -0.08 26.48
N TYR A 512 -15.68 -0.02 25.17
CA TYR A 512 -17.02 -0.30 24.62
C TYR A 512 -17.47 -1.74 24.90
N ASP A 513 -18.67 -1.91 25.47
CA ASP A 513 -19.24 -3.24 25.74
C ASP A 513 -20.00 -3.75 24.51
N TRP A 514 -19.28 -4.42 23.61
CA TRP A 514 -19.83 -4.99 22.37
C TRP A 514 -20.68 -6.26 22.57
N ASP A 515 -20.64 -6.89 23.75
CA ASP A 515 -21.55 -7.99 24.10
C ASP A 515 -22.87 -7.47 24.73
N ALA A 516 -22.98 -6.17 25.05
CA ALA A 516 -24.23 -5.55 25.47
C ALA A 516 -25.15 -5.22 24.28
N PRO A 517 -26.44 -5.60 24.32
CA PRO A 517 -27.35 -5.39 23.20
C PRO A 517 -27.68 -3.91 23.01
N ILE A 518 -27.40 -3.38 21.81
CA ILE A 518 -27.71 -2.00 21.39
C ILE A 518 -29.23 -1.91 21.15
N ASN A 519 -29.98 -1.61 22.20
CA ASN A 519 -31.42 -1.42 22.13
C ASN A 519 -31.73 0.01 21.69
N GLU A 520 -31.80 0.25 20.38
CA GLU A 520 -32.30 1.52 19.84
C GLU A 520 -33.66 1.88 20.46
N SER A 521 -33.88 3.17 20.75
CA SER A 521 -35.16 3.64 21.27
C SER A 521 -35.53 5.03 20.77
N CYS A 522 -36.78 5.20 20.32
CA CYS A 522 -37.30 6.52 19.98
C CYS A 522 -37.66 7.29 21.24
N VAL A 523 -37.18 8.54 21.33
CA VAL A 523 -37.60 9.51 22.35
C VAL A 523 -38.12 10.77 21.66
N ALA A 524 -39.01 11.53 22.29
CA ALA A 524 -39.40 12.84 21.78
C ALA A 524 -38.16 13.74 21.57
N GLN A 525 -38.18 14.60 20.56
CA GLN A 525 -37.00 15.37 20.13
C GLN A 525 -36.39 16.25 21.24
N ASP A 526 -37.22 16.71 22.19
CA ASP A 526 -36.85 17.49 23.39
C ASP A 526 -36.33 16.64 24.56
N LYS A 527 -36.47 15.31 24.49
CA LYS A 527 -36.17 14.39 25.58
C LYS A 527 -34.76 13.81 25.44
N THR A 528 -34.01 13.86 26.54
CA THR A 528 -32.67 13.29 26.64
C THR A 528 -32.62 11.78 26.38
N CYS A 529 -31.62 11.34 25.61
CA CYS A 529 -31.36 9.92 25.36
C CYS A 529 -30.87 9.18 26.63
N PRO A 530 -31.33 7.95 26.90
CA PRO A 530 -30.77 7.12 27.96
C PRO A 530 -29.40 6.57 27.53
N CYS A 531 -28.46 6.49 28.49
CA CYS A 531 -27.19 5.79 28.31
C CYS A 531 -27.25 4.37 28.88
N GLY A 532 -26.38 3.49 28.38
CA GLY A 532 -26.31 2.07 28.76
C GLY A 532 -25.56 1.78 30.05
N ALA A 533 -25.16 0.51 30.24
CA ALA A 533 -24.44 0.06 31.42
C ALA A 533 -23.06 0.72 31.53
N ASN A 534 -22.66 1.08 32.75
CA ASN A 534 -21.45 1.86 33.08
C ASN A 534 -21.28 3.18 32.29
N ALA A 535 -22.28 3.63 31.54
CA ALA A 535 -22.23 4.87 30.77
C ALA A 535 -22.90 6.03 31.53
N LYS A 536 -22.56 7.27 31.15
CA LYS A 536 -23.28 8.47 31.59
C LYS A 536 -23.41 9.47 30.45
N LEU A 537 -24.48 10.25 30.50
CA LEU A 537 -24.73 11.30 29.53
C LEU A 537 -23.77 12.46 29.76
N CYS A 538 -23.13 12.90 28.68
CA CYS A 538 -22.53 14.20 28.55
C CYS A 538 -23.32 15.03 27.53
N LYS A 539 -23.47 16.32 27.83
CA LYS A 539 -23.84 17.33 26.85
C LYS A 539 -22.56 18.05 26.43
N TRP A 540 -22.44 18.32 25.14
CA TRP A 540 -21.53 19.36 24.66
C TRP A 540 -22.34 20.35 23.82
N THR A 541 -21.90 21.59 23.78
CA THR A 541 -22.41 22.58 22.85
C THR A 541 -21.39 22.70 21.74
N ASP A 542 -21.82 22.57 20.49
CA ASP A 542 -20.94 22.78 19.34
C ASP A 542 -20.66 24.28 19.10
N ASP A 543 -19.79 24.60 18.14
CA ASP A 543 -19.44 25.98 17.80
C ASP A 543 -20.61 26.77 17.15
N PHE A 544 -21.70 26.09 16.77
CA PHE A 544 -22.92 26.69 16.23
C PHE A 544 -24.00 26.95 17.32
N GLY A 545 -23.83 26.41 18.53
CA GLY A 545 -24.74 26.56 19.65
C GLY A 545 -25.75 25.42 19.83
N ALA A 546 -25.64 24.31 19.10
CA ALA A 546 -26.47 23.13 19.27
C ALA A 546 -26.01 22.33 20.52
N GLU A 547 -26.94 21.94 21.40
CA GLU A 547 -26.65 20.98 22.47
C GLU A 547 -26.74 19.55 21.95
N GLU A 548 -25.59 18.91 21.77
CA GLU A 548 -25.50 17.50 21.40
C GLU A 548 -25.34 16.60 22.63
N GLU A 549 -26.01 15.44 22.59
CA GLU A 549 -26.19 14.51 23.71
C GLU A 549 -25.57 13.15 23.39
N TYR A 550 -24.55 12.74 24.16
CA TYR A 550 -23.86 11.48 23.93
C TYR A 550 -23.42 10.81 25.24
N CYS A 551 -23.06 9.54 25.16
CA CYS A 551 -22.74 8.71 26.30
C CYS A 551 -21.24 8.42 26.38
N VAL A 552 -20.63 8.62 27.55
CA VAL A 552 -19.22 8.30 27.83
C VAL A 552 -19.09 7.32 29.00
N PRO A 553 -17.93 6.67 29.23
CA PRO A 553 -17.72 5.84 30.41
C PRO A 553 -17.94 6.62 31.72
N SER A 554 -18.55 5.97 32.71
CA SER A 554 -18.83 6.59 34.01
C SER A 554 -17.57 7.05 34.75
N ALA A 555 -16.42 6.46 34.44
CA ALA A 555 -15.11 6.84 34.96
C ALA A 555 -14.58 8.17 34.40
N GLU A 556 -14.84 8.49 33.12
CA GLU A 556 -14.28 9.67 32.45
C GLU A 556 -15.04 10.95 32.80
N SER A 557 -14.38 12.10 32.88
CA SER A 557 -15.10 13.38 33.02
C SER A 557 -15.69 13.82 31.69
N CYS A 558 -16.98 14.20 31.66
CA CYS A 558 -17.55 14.92 30.53
C CYS A 558 -16.69 16.14 30.17
N PRO A 559 -16.63 16.53 28.89
CA PRO A 559 -15.95 17.75 28.47
C PRO A 559 -16.48 18.98 29.20
N VAL A 560 -15.61 19.99 29.32
CA VAL A 560 -16.01 21.26 29.94
C VAL A 560 -16.59 22.20 28.88
N THR A 561 -17.91 22.39 28.91
CA THR A 561 -18.56 23.46 28.14
C THR A 561 -18.17 24.81 28.75
N CYS A 562 -17.44 25.61 27.99
CA CYS A 562 -16.98 26.92 28.43
C CYS A 562 -17.99 28.01 28.03
N SER A 563 -18.19 29.02 28.91
CA SER A 563 -18.99 30.19 28.52
C SER A 563 -18.32 30.94 27.36
N SER A 564 -19.06 31.75 26.60
CA SER A 564 -18.49 32.53 25.49
C SER A 564 -17.34 33.47 25.90
N SER A 565 -17.33 33.92 27.18
CA SER A 565 -16.24 34.68 27.81
C SER A 565 -14.95 33.89 28.08
N GLN A 566 -15.01 32.57 27.93
CA GLN A 566 -13.93 31.63 28.19
C GLN A 566 -13.50 30.90 26.91
N GLU A 567 -12.31 30.32 26.97
CA GLU A 567 -11.77 29.40 25.98
C GLU A 567 -11.40 28.08 26.65
N LYS A 568 -11.44 27.01 25.86
CA LYS A 568 -11.23 25.63 26.30
C LYS A 568 -9.74 25.31 26.22
N CYS A 569 -9.08 25.16 27.37
CA CYS A 569 -7.65 24.85 27.45
C CYS A 569 -7.40 23.47 28.06
N PHE A 570 -6.58 22.68 27.37
CA PHE A 570 -6.07 21.40 27.86
C PHE A 570 -4.92 21.64 28.84
N LYS A 571 -5.18 21.45 30.14
CA LYS A 571 -4.14 21.44 31.16
C LYS A 571 -3.53 20.03 31.23
N SER A 572 -2.31 19.87 30.76
CA SER A 572 -1.50 18.70 31.05
C SER A 572 -1.07 18.73 32.52
N ASP A 573 -1.45 17.73 33.30
CA ASP A 573 -0.87 17.45 34.61
C ASP A 573 0.35 16.53 34.42
N TYR A 574 1.47 16.86 35.07
CA TYR A 574 2.75 16.17 34.93
C TYR A 574 3.18 15.49 36.24
N ASN A 575 3.83 14.33 36.14
CA ASN A 575 4.46 13.67 37.28
C ASN A 575 5.80 14.33 37.69
N ALA A 576 6.38 13.84 38.79
CA ALA A 576 7.65 14.34 39.33
C ALA A 576 8.87 14.16 38.40
N THR A 577 8.74 13.38 37.30
CA THR A 577 9.77 13.23 36.26
C THR A 577 9.48 14.02 34.99
N GLY A 578 8.43 14.86 34.98
CA GLY A 578 8.12 15.76 33.85
C GLY A 578 7.36 15.10 32.70
N TYR A 579 6.80 13.89 32.88
CA TYR A 579 5.92 13.26 31.89
C TYR A 579 4.45 13.60 32.19
N PRO A 580 3.62 13.87 31.16
CA PRO A 580 2.20 14.10 31.36
C PRO A 580 1.53 12.80 31.84
N THR A 581 0.70 12.90 32.88
CA THR A 581 -0.07 11.78 33.45
C THR A 581 -1.56 11.85 33.13
N SER A 582 -2.07 13.04 32.84
CA SER A 582 -3.47 13.26 32.47
C SER A 582 -3.63 14.59 31.77
N PHE A 583 -4.49 14.64 30.75
CA PHE A 583 -4.98 15.88 30.17
C PHE A 583 -6.31 16.23 30.82
N LYS A 584 -6.40 17.40 31.43
CA LYS A 584 -7.63 17.91 32.02
C LYS A 584 -8.09 19.15 31.27
N GLU A 585 -9.27 19.07 30.67
CA GLU A 585 -9.89 20.25 30.08
C GLU A 585 -10.28 21.27 31.15
N THR A 586 -10.03 22.55 30.87
CA THR A 586 -10.34 23.66 31.78
C THR A 586 -10.81 24.90 30.99
N CYS A 587 -11.78 25.63 31.53
CA CYS A 587 -12.26 26.87 30.92
C CYS A 587 -11.53 28.08 31.50
N VAL A 588 -10.56 28.64 30.78
CA VAL A 588 -9.87 29.89 31.17
C VAL A 588 -10.64 31.09 30.61
N GLN A 589 -10.62 32.22 31.31
CA GLN A 589 -11.19 33.47 30.78
C GLN A 589 -10.34 33.98 29.61
N LYS A 590 -10.99 34.40 28.52
CA LYS A 590 -10.33 35.02 27.34
C LYS A 590 -9.73 36.36 27.74
N ALA A 591 -8.49 36.34 28.22
CA ALA A 591 -7.81 37.52 28.75
C ALA A 591 -7.47 38.51 27.63
N TRP A 592 -7.83 39.79 27.81
CA TRP A 592 -7.62 40.84 26.81
C TRP A 592 -6.14 41.24 26.70
N LEU A 593 -5.34 40.42 26.01
CA LEU A 593 -3.86 40.46 26.02
C LEU A 593 -3.23 41.59 25.17
N VAL A 594 -3.89 42.74 25.02
CA VAL A 594 -3.51 43.82 24.10
C VAL A 594 -2.57 44.87 24.75
N ALA A 595 -2.44 44.88 26.08
CA ALA A 595 -1.86 46.02 26.82
C ALA A 595 -0.35 45.94 27.15
N ALA A 596 0.34 44.80 26.93
CA ALA A 596 1.62 44.52 27.61
C ALA A 596 2.92 44.70 26.80
N LEU A 597 2.86 44.75 25.46
CA LEU A 597 4.05 44.57 24.58
C LEU A 597 4.47 45.83 23.79
N LYS A 598 4.49 47.01 24.41
CA LYS A 598 5.11 48.23 23.84
C LYS A 598 5.89 49.06 24.86
N GLN A 599 7.17 48.71 25.08
CA GLN A 599 8.21 49.67 25.46
C GLN A 599 9.52 49.35 24.71
N PRO A 600 10.27 50.37 24.20
CA PRO A 600 11.46 50.17 23.40
C PRO A 600 12.73 49.99 24.25
N LEU A 601 13.63 49.09 23.82
CA LEU A 601 14.96 48.93 24.42
C LEU A 601 15.90 50.06 23.98
N THR A 602 16.38 50.85 24.93
CA THR A 602 17.53 51.76 24.75
C THR A 602 18.38 51.79 26.03
N GLY A 603 19.69 52.00 25.89
CA GLY A 603 20.60 52.25 27.02
C GLY A 603 21.62 51.16 27.30
N SER A 604 22.79 51.27 26.66
CA SER A 604 23.95 50.43 26.95
C SER A 604 24.64 50.80 28.28
N ARG A 605 25.13 49.79 29.01
CA ARG A 605 26.49 49.71 29.60
C ARG A 605 26.65 48.39 30.36
N GLY A 606 27.73 47.66 30.09
CA GLY A 606 28.00 46.36 30.71
C GLY A 606 28.94 46.42 31.91
N CYS A 607 29.07 45.28 32.60
CA CYS A 607 30.21 44.99 33.46
C CYS A 607 30.57 43.49 33.38
N ARG A 608 31.74 43.12 33.91
CA ARG A 608 32.42 41.84 33.64
C ARG A 608 31.95 40.70 34.54
N ASN A 609 32.17 39.46 34.06
CA ASN A 609 32.48 38.21 34.78
C ASN A 609 31.71 37.87 36.08
N PHE A 610 31.16 36.65 36.15
CA PHE A 610 31.76 35.61 37.01
C PHE A 610 31.39 34.19 36.52
N MET A 611 32.01 33.17 37.10
CA MET A 611 31.96 31.77 36.64
C MET A 611 30.71 31.00 37.08
N PHE A 612 30.47 29.88 36.40
CA PHE A 612 29.73 28.74 36.97
C PHE A 612 30.27 28.35 38.35
N GLN A 613 29.37 28.14 39.31
CA GLN A 613 29.46 26.98 40.20
C GLN A 613 28.07 26.61 40.72
N ALA A 614 27.83 25.31 40.93
CA ALA A 614 26.60 24.78 41.49
C ALA A 614 26.95 23.92 42.71
N GLU A 615 26.16 24.04 43.78
CA GLU A 615 25.83 23.02 44.79
C GLU A 615 24.84 23.68 45.78
N VAL A 616 23.60 23.19 45.94
CA VAL A 616 23.12 22.06 46.78
C VAL A 616 22.80 22.50 48.23
N LEU A 617 21.84 21.80 48.86
CA LEU A 617 21.13 22.09 50.12
C LEU A 617 20.08 23.23 50.00
N SER A 618 18.76 23.02 50.02
CA SER A 618 17.85 22.25 50.89
C SER A 618 17.52 22.93 52.24
N TRP A 619 16.27 23.41 52.39
CA TRP A 619 15.35 23.07 53.50
C TRP A 619 14.00 23.83 53.36
N ASN A 620 12.93 23.11 53.69
CA ASN A 620 11.61 23.61 54.13
C ASN A 620 11.51 23.27 55.64
N PRO A 621 10.46 23.62 56.44
CA PRO A 621 9.17 24.23 56.11
C PRO A 621 8.72 25.34 57.10
N PHE A 622 7.42 25.72 57.04
CA PHE A 622 6.66 26.56 58.01
C PHE A 622 7.04 28.06 58.06
N SER A 623 6.14 29.00 58.38
CA SER A 623 4.67 28.94 58.60
C SER A 623 4.00 30.31 58.44
N SER A 624 2.78 30.31 57.88
CA SER A 624 1.59 31.11 58.25
C SER A 624 1.67 32.61 58.67
N ALA A 625 0.66 33.34 58.18
CA ALA A 625 -0.19 34.29 58.93
C ALA A 625 0.07 35.82 58.87
N VAL A 626 -0.95 36.49 58.32
CA VAL A 626 -1.69 37.63 58.91
C VAL A 626 -1.18 39.07 58.71
N ALA A 627 -2.17 39.91 58.36
CA ALA A 627 -2.24 41.38 58.45
C ALA A 627 -1.35 42.21 57.50
N SER A 628 -1.72 43.45 57.13
CA SER A 628 -3.00 44.12 56.76
C SER A 628 -2.67 45.61 56.55
N LEU A 629 -3.67 46.42 56.11
CA LEU A 629 -3.61 47.90 56.04
C LEU A 629 -2.67 48.45 54.93
N SER A 630 -2.99 49.55 54.23
CA SER A 630 -4.22 50.39 54.25
C SER A 630 -4.27 51.38 53.07
N SER A 631 -5.49 51.75 52.66
CA SER A 631 -5.89 53.13 52.24
C SER A 631 -5.29 53.73 50.94
N TRP A 632 -5.98 54.57 50.14
CA TRP A 632 -7.22 55.35 50.33
C TRP A 632 -7.77 55.91 48.99
N TYR A 633 -8.99 56.50 49.02
CA TYR A 633 -9.61 57.39 48.00
C TYR A 633 -9.92 56.85 46.58
N TRP A 634 -10.92 57.35 45.81
CA TRP A 634 -12.28 57.84 46.12
C TRP A 634 -13.11 58.00 44.82
N CYS A 635 -14.44 58.19 44.95
CA CYS A 635 -15.43 58.50 43.89
C CYS A 635 -15.67 57.41 42.79
N GLY A 636 -16.91 57.20 42.30
CA GLY A 636 -18.21 57.69 42.79
C GLY A 636 -19.33 57.65 41.74
N PHE A 637 -20.57 57.39 42.19
CA PHE A 637 -21.86 57.48 41.46
C PHE A 637 -22.14 56.38 40.39
N LEU A 638 -23.14 55.49 40.54
CA LEU A 638 -24.63 55.60 40.48
C LEU A 638 -25.17 55.32 39.04
N SER A 639 -26.30 54.61 38.76
CA SER A 639 -27.40 54.12 39.63
C SER A 639 -28.45 53.20 38.92
N TYR A 640 -29.32 52.49 39.70
CA TYR A 640 -30.59 51.74 39.33
C TYR A 640 -30.48 50.52 38.35
N ARG A 641 -31.10 49.32 38.53
CA ARG A 641 -32.49 48.83 38.86
C ARG A 641 -33.46 48.88 37.64
N LEU A 642 -34.42 47.95 37.35
CA LEU A 642 -35.03 46.79 38.06
C LEU A 642 -35.89 45.87 37.11
N TYR A 643 -36.19 44.61 37.52
CA TYR A 643 -37.32 43.70 37.14
C TYR A 643 -37.39 42.81 35.86
N PHE A 644 -38.17 41.72 36.02
CA PHE A 644 -38.59 40.62 35.11
C PHE A 644 -39.80 40.97 34.20
N PHE A 645 -39.98 40.23 33.08
CA PHE A 645 -41.18 39.38 32.81
C PHE A 645 -40.92 38.32 31.70
N THR A 646 -41.91 37.48 31.35
CA THR A 646 -41.74 36.18 30.64
C THR A 646 -42.70 35.90 29.46
N MET A 647 -42.34 34.92 28.60
CA MET A 647 -43.11 34.23 27.52
C MET A 647 -43.44 35.07 26.26
N PHE A 648 -43.21 34.60 25.03
CA PHE A 648 -43.86 33.42 24.40
C PHE A 648 -42.99 32.68 23.34
N ILE A 649 -43.54 31.64 22.70
CA ILE A 649 -42.89 30.75 21.71
C ILE A 649 -43.63 30.80 20.36
N GLU A 650 -42.88 30.77 19.25
CA GLU A 650 -43.09 30.00 17.99
C GLU A 650 -41.99 30.45 17.00
N SER A 651 -41.39 29.70 16.06
CA SER A 651 -41.34 28.29 15.62
C SER A 651 -41.24 28.33 14.08
N ILE A 652 -40.18 27.77 13.48
CA ILE A 652 -40.14 27.22 12.11
C ILE A 652 -38.81 26.45 11.95
N SER A 653 -38.85 25.30 11.28
CA SER A 653 -37.74 24.33 11.23
C SER A 653 -37.07 24.26 9.85
N ILE A 654 -35.86 23.70 9.84
CA ILE A 654 -35.05 23.41 8.65
C ILE A 654 -35.56 22.15 7.94
N GLY A 655 -35.38 22.08 6.61
CA GLY A 655 -35.49 20.85 5.83
C GLY A 655 -34.47 20.84 4.69
N VAL A 656 -33.47 19.96 4.78
CA VAL A 656 -32.49 19.66 3.72
C VAL A 656 -32.37 18.15 3.61
N VAL A 657 -32.41 17.62 2.39
CA VAL A 657 -32.21 16.20 2.09
C VAL A 657 -30.82 16.02 1.47
N LEU A 658 -30.11 14.98 1.92
CA LEU A 658 -28.81 14.59 1.38
C LEU A 658 -28.97 13.71 0.14
N LEU A 659 -28.05 13.88 -0.82
CA LEU A 659 -27.67 12.81 -1.76
C LEU A 659 -26.15 12.77 -1.89
N GLN A 660 -25.59 11.56 -1.85
CA GLN A 660 -24.22 11.27 -2.25
C GLN A 660 -24.24 10.78 -3.70
N ASP A 661 -23.16 11.00 -4.44
CA ASP A 661 -23.00 10.40 -5.76
C ASP A 661 -21.68 9.61 -5.89
N ARG A 662 -21.68 8.60 -6.77
CA ARG A 662 -20.54 7.71 -6.98
C ARG A 662 -19.75 8.11 -8.22
N LEU A 663 -18.42 8.03 -8.15
CA LEU A 663 -17.56 8.03 -9.33
C LEU A 663 -17.47 6.63 -9.94
N GLN A 664 -17.83 6.54 -11.21
CA GLN A 664 -17.45 5.49 -12.16
C GLN A 664 -16.73 6.18 -13.33
N LEU A 665 -15.73 5.53 -13.93
CA LEU A 665 -14.88 6.13 -14.96
C LEU A 665 -14.69 5.15 -16.12
N GLU A 666 -15.45 5.36 -17.19
CA GLU A 666 -15.31 4.64 -18.45
C GLU A 666 -14.41 5.42 -19.42
N PHE A 667 -13.49 4.73 -20.09
CA PHE A 667 -12.68 5.27 -21.17
C PHE A 667 -13.14 4.67 -22.51
N THR A 668 -13.79 5.48 -23.35
CA THR A 668 -14.14 5.10 -24.72
C THR A 668 -13.07 5.59 -25.71
N HIS A 669 -12.44 4.65 -26.43
CA HIS A 669 -11.60 4.97 -27.59
C HIS A 669 -12.40 4.70 -28.88
N GLY A 670 -12.75 5.77 -29.60
CA GLY A 670 -13.32 5.66 -30.94
C GLY A 670 -12.21 5.53 -31.99
N ASN A 671 -12.39 4.64 -32.97
CA ASN A 671 -11.51 4.56 -34.14
C ASN A 671 -12.36 4.46 -35.43
N VAL A 672 -11.90 5.10 -36.50
CA VAL A 672 -12.71 5.33 -37.72
C VAL A 672 -12.23 4.45 -38.87
N THR A 673 -13.14 3.67 -39.46
CA THR A 673 -12.92 2.96 -40.73
C THR A 673 -13.81 3.54 -41.82
N VAL A 674 -13.20 4.00 -42.92
CA VAL A 674 -13.89 4.58 -44.07
C VAL A 674 -14.10 3.52 -45.15
N ALA A 675 -15.36 3.22 -45.48
CA ALA A 675 -15.72 2.37 -46.61
C ALA A 675 -15.57 3.12 -47.96
N ALA A 676 -15.34 2.38 -49.04
CA ALA A 676 -14.77 2.92 -50.29
C ALA A 676 -15.74 2.89 -51.50
N LEU A 677 -15.17 3.23 -52.69
CA LEU A 677 -15.71 3.07 -54.07
C LEU A 677 -16.58 4.22 -54.63
N PRO A 678 -16.74 4.36 -55.98
CA PRO A 678 -16.05 3.67 -57.10
C PRO A 678 -15.51 4.59 -58.24
N ALA A 679 -14.72 4.00 -59.16
CA ALA A 679 -14.93 4.01 -60.64
C ALA A 679 -13.81 4.50 -61.61
N LYS A 680 -13.43 3.58 -62.53
CA LYS A 680 -13.23 3.74 -64.00
C LYS A 680 -12.00 4.49 -64.60
N ARG A 681 -11.15 3.67 -65.26
CA ARG A 681 -10.66 3.76 -66.67
C ARG A 681 -9.67 4.85 -67.15
N ALA A 682 -8.39 4.41 -67.26
CA ALA A 682 -7.69 4.09 -68.53
C ALA A 682 -6.97 5.16 -69.42
N MET A 683 -5.92 4.64 -70.10
CA MET A 683 -5.21 5.08 -71.33
C MET A 683 -4.05 6.10 -71.29
N CYS A 684 -2.89 5.63 -71.80
CA CYS A 684 -1.81 6.33 -72.54
C CYS A 684 -1.02 7.48 -71.88
N GLY A 685 0.29 7.69 -72.17
CA GLY A 685 1.25 6.89 -72.95
C GLY A 685 2.37 7.73 -73.63
N TRP A 686 3.58 7.15 -73.80
CA TRP A 686 4.79 7.74 -74.47
C TRP A 686 5.43 8.91 -73.67
N ILE A 687 6.69 9.37 -73.85
CA ILE A 687 7.70 9.27 -74.94
C ILE A 687 9.13 9.37 -74.29
N VAL A 688 10.09 8.44 -74.48
CA VAL A 688 11.24 8.46 -75.45
C VAL A 688 12.60 9.01 -74.95
N GLN A 689 13.71 8.43 -75.47
CA GLN A 689 15.15 8.82 -75.41
C GLN A 689 15.95 8.55 -74.10
N SER A 690 17.28 8.30 -74.12
CA SER A 690 18.16 7.59 -75.09
C SER A 690 19.64 7.58 -74.66
N ILE A 691 20.37 6.48 -74.92
CA ILE A 691 21.82 6.42 -75.29
C ILE A 691 22.86 6.88 -74.22
N ALA A 692 24.07 6.31 -74.05
CA ALA A 692 24.69 4.98 -74.23
C ALA A 692 26.17 5.06 -73.75
N ARG A 693 26.93 3.94 -73.80
CA ARG A 693 28.41 3.88 -73.93
C ARG A 693 29.26 4.33 -72.70
N THR A 694 30.46 3.80 -72.42
CA THR A 694 31.25 2.66 -72.96
C THR A 694 32.05 1.98 -71.82
N ALA A 695 32.38 0.70 -71.96
CA ALA A 695 33.27 -0.03 -71.06
C ALA A 695 34.76 0.37 -71.17
N ARG A 696 35.58 -0.06 -70.20
CA ARG A 696 36.99 -0.45 -70.44
C ARG A 696 37.42 -1.58 -69.51
N THR A 697 38.25 -2.49 -70.01
CA THR A 697 38.74 -3.72 -69.37
C THR A 697 40.24 -3.65 -69.06
N HIS A 698 40.72 -4.57 -68.20
CA HIS A 698 41.99 -5.35 -68.21
C HIS A 698 42.35 -5.72 -66.74
N ALA A 699 42.35 -7.01 -66.36
CA ALA A 699 43.46 -7.99 -66.45
C ALA A 699 44.57 -7.75 -65.39
N THR A 700 45.18 -8.72 -64.70
CA THR A 700 45.54 -10.12 -65.09
C THR A 700 45.60 -11.12 -63.90
N PHE A 701 45.51 -12.43 -64.18
CA PHE A 701 46.00 -13.56 -63.37
C PHE A 701 47.56 -13.70 -63.51
N PRO A 702 48.35 -14.49 -62.71
CA PRO A 702 48.03 -15.86 -62.30
C PRO A 702 48.54 -16.47 -60.96
N ALA A 703 47.80 -17.54 -60.60
CA ALA A 703 48.02 -18.72 -59.75
C ALA A 703 49.43 -19.31 -59.41
N MET A 704 49.37 -20.32 -58.51
CA MET A 704 50.36 -21.35 -58.06
C MET A 704 51.00 -21.11 -56.65
N MET A 705 51.23 -22.10 -55.77
CA MET A 705 51.03 -23.56 -55.88
C MET A 705 50.74 -24.30 -54.53
N ARG A 706 49.72 -25.19 -54.54
CA ARG A 706 49.60 -26.56 -53.94
C ARG A 706 50.19 -26.97 -52.56
N ARG A 707 49.34 -27.73 -51.83
CA ARG A 707 49.58 -28.76 -50.75
C ARG A 707 49.99 -28.24 -49.35
N GLY A 708 49.50 -28.82 -48.24
CA GLY A 708 48.42 -29.80 -48.06
C GLY A 708 48.46 -30.57 -46.72
N ILE A 709 47.38 -31.31 -46.40
CA ILE A 709 47.23 -32.31 -45.30
C ILE A 709 47.23 -31.74 -43.86
N GLY A 710 46.24 -32.11 -43.02
CA GLY A 710 46.28 -31.78 -41.58
C GLY A 710 45.00 -31.93 -40.76
N SER A 711 44.36 -33.11 -40.74
CA SER A 711 43.22 -33.36 -39.83
C SER A 711 43.66 -33.38 -38.36
N ALA A 712 43.21 -32.43 -37.54
CA ALA A 712 43.47 -32.43 -36.10
C ALA A 712 42.26 -31.94 -35.28
N ARG A 713 41.59 -32.86 -34.57
CA ARG A 713 40.62 -32.50 -33.52
C ARG A 713 41.32 -31.65 -32.46
N ARG A 714 40.83 -30.43 -32.18
CA ARG A 714 41.15 -29.72 -30.94
C ARG A 714 39.94 -29.69 -30.02
N ARG A 715 40.21 -29.89 -28.72
CA ARG A 715 39.20 -29.92 -27.66
C ARG A 715 38.83 -28.47 -27.33
N TYR A 716 37.55 -28.16 -27.21
CA TYR A 716 37.16 -27.04 -26.36
C TYR A 716 37.59 -27.38 -24.93
N ARG A 717 38.60 -26.69 -24.42
CA ARG A 717 38.76 -26.52 -22.98
C ARG A 717 37.82 -25.39 -22.59
N GLN A 718 36.96 -25.61 -21.60
CA GLN A 718 36.35 -24.50 -20.88
C GLN A 718 37.48 -23.66 -20.28
N ILE A 719 37.49 -22.36 -20.57
CA ILE A 719 38.34 -21.40 -19.88
C ILE A 719 37.54 -20.97 -18.66
N THR A 720 37.95 -21.43 -17.48
CA THR A 720 37.47 -20.87 -16.22
C THR A 720 38.05 -19.47 -16.10
N LEU A 721 37.21 -18.45 -16.26
CA LEU A 721 37.64 -17.08 -16.04
C LEU A 721 37.86 -16.84 -14.54
N SER A 722 39.01 -16.28 -14.22
CA SER A 722 39.34 -15.66 -12.94
C SER A 722 40.26 -14.48 -13.28
N PRO A 723 40.14 -13.34 -12.59
CA PRO A 723 40.93 -12.17 -12.94
C PRO A 723 42.42 -12.48 -12.80
N LYS A 724 43.15 -12.27 -13.90
CA LYS A 724 44.61 -12.20 -13.94
C LYS A 724 44.99 -10.90 -14.61
N SER A 725 46.07 -10.28 -14.13
CA SER A 725 46.74 -9.24 -14.90
C SER A 725 47.16 -9.80 -16.25
N LEU A 726 47.04 -8.98 -17.29
CA LEU A 726 47.77 -9.19 -18.53
C LEU A 726 49.05 -8.38 -18.43
N ASP A 727 50.14 -9.09 -18.12
CA ASP A 727 51.47 -8.51 -18.03
C ASP A 727 52.03 -8.36 -19.45
N PHE A 728 51.94 -7.16 -20.01
CA PHE A 728 52.54 -6.84 -21.30
C PHE A 728 54.05 -6.66 -21.10
N THR A 729 54.85 -7.32 -21.95
CA THR A 729 56.31 -7.18 -21.94
C THR A 729 56.76 -6.75 -23.34
N ASP A 730 57.44 -5.61 -23.43
CA ASP A 730 58.05 -5.14 -24.67
C ASP A 730 59.56 -4.88 -24.48
N SER A 731 60.19 -4.12 -25.39
CA SER A 731 61.62 -3.78 -25.30
C SER A 731 61.97 -2.73 -24.25
N TRP A 732 60.98 -2.09 -23.62
CA TRP A 732 61.14 -1.00 -22.65
C TRP A 732 60.75 -1.40 -21.23
N GLY A 733 59.89 -2.40 -21.05
CA GLY A 733 59.65 -2.99 -19.73
C GLY A 733 58.51 -4.01 -19.69
N THR A 734 58.15 -4.39 -18.46
CA THR A 734 56.94 -5.14 -18.14
C THR A 734 55.94 -4.21 -17.45
N TRP A 735 54.70 -4.13 -17.92
CA TRP A 735 53.62 -3.47 -17.18
C TRP A 735 52.34 -4.30 -17.20
N SER A 736 51.62 -4.27 -16.09
CA SER A 736 50.35 -4.98 -15.90
C SER A 736 49.20 -4.01 -16.15
N GLU A 737 48.50 -4.17 -17.27
CA GLU A 737 47.34 -3.31 -17.59
C GLU A 737 46.05 -3.99 -17.13
N CYS A 738 45.26 -3.28 -16.32
CA CYS A 738 43.98 -3.74 -15.81
C CYS A 738 42.85 -3.05 -16.59
N LEU A 739 42.19 -3.78 -17.48
CA LEU A 739 41.11 -3.27 -18.33
C LEU A 739 39.75 -3.44 -17.62
N PRO A 740 39.10 -2.36 -17.14
CA PRO A 740 37.77 -2.46 -16.58
C PRO A 740 36.72 -2.63 -17.68
N LEU A 741 36.02 -3.76 -17.67
CA LEU A 741 34.76 -3.90 -18.39
C LEU A 741 33.67 -3.22 -17.54
N ALA A 742 33.07 -2.14 -18.07
CA ALA A 742 32.01 -1.34 -17.45
C ALA A 742 32.31 -0.81 -16.03
N GLY A 743 32.89 0.40 -15.93
CA GLY A 743 32.95 1.21 -14.70
C GLY A 743 33.81 0.70 -13.53
N GLY A 744 34.26 -0.55 -13.54
CA GLY A 744 34.90 -1.19 -12.39
C GLY A 744 36.17 -0.49 -11.87
N PHE A 745 36.19 -0.17 -10.57
CA PHE A 745 37.38 0.32 -9.88
C PHE A 745 38.50 -0.72 -9.91
N CYS A 746 39.63 -0.37 -10.53
CA CYS A 746 40.83 -1.21 -10.52
C CYS A 746 41.60 -0.97 -9.21
N PRO A 747 41.69 -1.96 -8.29
CA PRO A 747 42.40 -1.80 -7.03
C PRO A 747 43.88 -1.53 -7.28
N SER A 748 44.40 -0.48 -6.65
CA SER A 748 45.76 -0.01 -6.91
C SER A 748 46.80 -0.85 -6.17
N THR A 749 47.94 -1.10 -6.81
CA THR A 749 49.10 -1.69 -6.14
C THR A 749 49.75 -0.66 -5.23
N CYS A 750 49.46 -0.75 -3.93
CA CYS A 750 49.98 0.14 -2.91
C CYS A 750 51.43 -0.20 -2.51
N PRO A 751 52.16 0.75 -1.87
CA PRO A 751 53.38 0.47 -1.11
C PRO A 751 53.25 -0.71 -0.15
N ALA A 752 54.35 -1.35 0.21
CA ALA A 752 54.35 -2.57 1.05
C ALA A 752 53.92 -2.32 2.52
N ASP A 753 53.83 -1.06 2.92
CA ASP A 753 53.38 -0.52 4.19
C ASP A 753 51.98 0.12 4.14
N GLU A 754 51.31 0.09 2.98
CA GLU A 754 49.93 0.54 2.78
C GLU A 754 49.02 -0.60 2.28
N VAL A 755 47.72 -0.45 2.50
CA VAL A 755 46.68 -1.36 1.97
C VAL A 755 45.82 -0.66 0.92
N PRO A 756 45.37 -1.36 -0.14
CA PRO A 756 44.42 -0.82 -1.10
C PRO A 756 43.06 -0.59 -0.43
N CYS A 757 42.52 0.60 -0.62
CA CYS A 757 41.18 0.90 -0.17
C CYS A 757 40.13 0.25 -1.09
N PRO A 758 39.05 -0.32 -0.54
CA PRO A 758 37.94 -0.85 -1.34
C PRO A 758 37.16 0.28 -2.02
N GLN A 759 36.25 -0.06 -2.92
CA GLN A 759 35.16 0.85 -3.29
C GLN A 759 34.39 1.30 -2.05
N VAL A 760 33.83 2.51 -2.11
CA VAL A 760 33.08 3.12 -1.01
C VAL A 760 31.62 3.23 -1.38
N GLU A 761 30.76 3.06 -0.39
CA GLU A 761 29.32 3.22 -0.54
C GLU A 761 28.99 4.71 -0.37
N ASP A 762 28.40 5.32 -1.41
CA ASP A 762 27.83 6.67 -1.40
C ASP A 762 26.34 6.60 -0.98
N PHE A 763 25.88 7.57 -0.19
CA PHE A 763 24.50 7.67 0.29
C PHE A 763 23.94 9.10 0.13
N MET A 764 22.62 9.20 0.11
CA MET A 764 21.84 10.44 0.24
C MET A 764 21.79 10.91 1.73
N PRO A 765 21.39 12.16 2.01
CA PRO A 765 21.34 12.70 3.38
C PRO A 765 20.36 11.99 4.34
N ASP A 766 19.34 11.31 3.80
CA ASP A 766 18.40 10.45 4.55
C ASP A 766 18.98 9.06 4.87
N GLY A 767 20.01 8.63 4.12
CA GLY A 767 20.62 7.30 4.19
C GLY A 767 20.22 6.36 3.05
N THR A 768 19.51 6.84 2.03
CA THR A 768 19.26 6.06 0.81
C THR A 768 20.59 5.79 0.09
N TYR A 769 20.90 4.52 -0.19
CA TYR A 769 22.14 4.10 -0.86
C TYR A 769 22.13 4.49 -2.34
N LEU A 770 23.20 5.16 -2.80
CA LEU A 770 23.35 5.64 -4.18
C LEU A 770 24.19 4.69 -5.05
N GLY A 771 25.28 4.12 -4.53
CA GLY A 771 26.16 3.28 -5.35
C GLY A 771 27.55 3.05 -4.78
N LEU A 772 28.39 2.35 -5.57
CA LEU A 772 29.81 2.09 -5.26
C LEU A 772 30.74 3.08 -5.97
N ALA A 773 31.13 4.14 -5.28
CA ALA A 773 32.10 5.11 -5.77
C ALA A 773 33.57 4.63 -5.61
N SER A 774 34.48 5.26 -6.35
CA SER A 774 35.93 5.08 -6.12
C SER A 774 36.38 5.82 -4.85
N PRO A 775 37.21 5.22 -3.99
CA PRO A 775 37.66 5.86 -2.76
C PRO A 775 38.55 7.07 -3.06
N SER A 776 38.34 8.18 -2.33
CA SER A 776 39.13 9.41 -2.48
C SER A 776 40.60 9.28 -2.09
N LYS A 777 40.97 8.18 -1.42
CA LYS A 777 42.34 7.65 -1.34
C LYS A 777 42.36 6.22 -1.88
N LYS A 778 43.25 5.94 -2.83
CA LYS A 778 43.42 4.58 -3.39
C LYS A 778 44.17 3.62 -2.45
N CYS A 779 45.01 4.17 -1.57
CA CYS A 779 45.83 3.46 -0.59
C CYS A 779 45.83 4.22 0.75
N ALA A 780 46.04 3.52 1.86
CA ALA A 780 46.23 4.11 3.19
C ALA A 780 47.03 3.15 4.10
N ALA A 781 47.62 3.64 5.20
CA ALA A 781 48.47 2.81 6.07
C ALA A 781 47.69 1.70 6.83
N SER A 782 46.37 1.82 6.89
CA SER A 782 45.48 0.74 7.31
C SER A 782 44.10 0.86 6.69
N LEU A 783 43.32 -0.23 6.70
CA LEU A 783 41.91 -0.25 6.27
C LEU A 783 41.04 0.75 7.05
N VAL A 784 41.45 1.16 8.25
CA VAL A 784 40.75 2.15 9.09
C VAL A 784 40.98 3.58 8.60
N GLU A 785 42.07 3.84 7.87
CA GLU A 785 42.37 5.15 7.28
C GLU A 785 41.77 5.33 5.88
N CYS A 786 41.15 4.29 5.32
CA CYS A 786 40.44 4.38 4.06
C CYS A 786 39.16 5.23 4.23
N PRO A 787 39.00 6.30 3.42
CA PRO A 787 37.86 7.20 3.52
C PRO A 787 36.55 6.50 3.14
N CYS A 788 35.44 7.15 3.46
CA CYS A 788 34.09 6.72 3.08
C CYS A 788 33.54 7.57 1.92
N GLY A 789 32.40 7.14 1.37
CA GLY A 789 31.68 7.84 0.32
C GLY A 789 30.93 9.09 0.82
N LYS A 790 30.18 9.72 -0.09
CA LYS A 790 29.27 10.82 0.22
C LYS A 790 28.24 10.36 1.25
N GLN A 791 27.96 11.23 2.23
CA GLN A 791 27.13 10.98 3.41
C GLN A 791 27.41 9.69 4.20
N ALA A 792 28.55 9.03 3.97
CA ALA A 792 28.99 7.90 4.76
C ALA A 792 29.98 8.29 5.88
N GLU A 793 30.04 7.49 6.93
CA GLU A 793 31.09 7.55 7.96
C GLU A 793 31.62 6.17 8.35
N ARG A 794 32.84 6.13 8.90
CA ARG A 794 33.53 4.91 9.33
C ARG A 794 33.38 4.74 10.83
N CYS A 795 32.72 3.66 11.24
CA CYS A 795 32.43 3.45 12.66
C CYS A 795 33.63 2.90 13.45
N PRO A 796 33.80 3.31 14.73
CA PRO A 796 34.86 2.80 15.59
C PRO A 796 34.80 1.27 15.74
N GLY A 797 35.78 0.57 15.18
CA GLY A 797 35.86 -0.90 15.17
C GLY A 797 35.21 -1.59 13.95
N ALA A 798 34.53 -0.85 13.07
CA ALA A 798 33.96 -1.40 11.84
C ALA A 798 34.99 -1.38 10.68
N ALA A 799 34.99 -2.45 9.89
CA ALA A 799 35.83 -2.54 8.68
C ALA A 799 35.26 -1.75 7.48
N GLY A 800 33.95 -1.49 7.47
CA GLY A 800 33.23 -0.75 6.42
C GLY A 800 32.87 0.68 6.81
N CYS A 801 32.08 1.30 5.93
CA CYS A 801 31.41 2.58 6.14
C CYS A 801 29.89 2.34 6.20
N ILE A 802 29.14 3.26 6.79
CA ILE A 802 27.66 3.28 6.82
C ILE A 802 27.14 4.67 6.49
N SER A 803 25.84 4.85 6.28
CA SER A 803 25.22 6.18 6.28
C SER A 803 25.42 6.90 7.61
N LYS A 804 25.71 8.21 7.57
CA LYS A 804 25.70 9.11 8.73
C LYS A 804 24.31 9.23 9.40
N SER A 805 23.23 8.92 8.68
CA SER A 805 21.87 8.95 9.24
C SER A 805 21.54 7.73 10.11
N GLU A 806 22.17 6.57 9.87
CA GLU A 806 21.90 5.34 10.63
C GLU A 806 22.62 5.31 11.98
N GLY A 807 23.75 6.01 12.10
CA GLY A 807 24.54 6.09 13.33
C GLY A 807 25.33 4.80 13.63
N CYS A 808 26.47 4.95 14.30
CA CYS A 808 27.42 3.85 14.39
C CYS A 808 26.97 2.67 15.29
N PRO A 809 27.03 1.42 14.80
CA PRO A 809 26.69 0.23 15.58
C PRO A 809 27.49 0.15 16.88
N ILE A 810 26.80 -0.04 17.99
CA ILE A 810 27.40 -0.08 19.32
C ILE A 810 28.12 -1.42 19.49
N THR A 811 29.42 -1.34 19.77
CA THR A 811 30.25 -2.49 20.13
C THR A 811 30.17 -2.72 21.64
N CYS A 812 29.40 -3.72 22.05
CA CYS A 812 29.29 -4.12 23.46
C CYS A 812 30.53 -4.84 23.98
N LYS A 813 30.80 -4.78 25.29
CA LYS A 813 31.89 -5.52 25.91
C LYS A 813 31.61 -7.02 25.88
N ALA A 814 32.63 -7.88 26.01
CA ALA A 814 32.46 -9.33 26.00
C ALA A 814 31.62 -9.94 27.15
N ALA A 815 31.24 -9.12 28.16
CA ALA A 815 30.30 -9.49 29.23
C ALA A 815 28.89 -8.88 29.04
N GLU A 816 28.67 -8.20 27.92
CA GLU A 816 27.44 -7.51 27.55
C GLU A 816 26.89 -8.11 26.25
N LYS A 817 25.57 -8.05 26.05
CA LYS A 817 24.90 -8.35 24.79
C LYS A 817 24.29 -7.09 24.20
N LYS A 818 24.25 -7.02 22.87
CA LYS A 818 23.51 -5.98 22.14
C LYS A 818 22.01 -6.29 22.18
N CYS A 819 21.20 -5.29 22.50
CA CYS A 819 19.75 -5.30 22.40
C CYS A 819 19.29 -4.23 21.42
N TYR A 820 18.28 -4.54 20.61
CA TYR A 820 17.63 -3.57 19.72
C TYR A 820 16.33 -3.09 20.37
N LEU A 821 16.27 -1.81 20.77
CA LEU A 821 15.02 -1.16 21.13
C LEU A 821 14.41 -0.61 19.85
N THR A 822 13.18 -0.98 19.56
CA THR A 822 12.39 -0.39 18.48
C THR A 822 11.26 0.41 19.14
N ASP A 823 11.19 1.70 18.87
CA ASP A 823 10.12 2.59 19.34
C ASP A 823 9.03 2.68 18.27
N PHE A 824 7.77 2.77 18.71
CA PHE A 824 6.60 2.83 17.83
C PHE A 824 5.61 3.94 18.22
N THR A 825 4.74 4.32 17.28
CA THR A 825 3.57 5.17 17.54
C THR A 825 2.55 4.40 18.40
N ASP A 826 1.58 5.10 18.96
CA ASP A 826 0.47 4.45 19.69
C ASP A 826 -0.43 3.62 18.74
N GLY A 827 -0.33 3.85 17.41
CA GLY A 827 -0.96 3.06 16.35
C GLY A 827 -0.11 1.90 15.79
N GLY A 828 1.10 1.68 16.29
CA GLY A 828 1.97 0.56 15.88
C GLY A 828 2.88 0.83 14.67
N ASP A 829 3.03 2.09 14.23
CA ASP A 829 3.98 2.50 13.19
C ASP A 829 5.40 2.66 13.75
N PHE A 830 6.41 2.47 12.90
CA PHE A 830 7.81 2.66 13.26
C PHE A 830 8.12 4.13 13.62
N ILE A 831 8.81 4.37 14.75
CA ILE A 831 9.44 5.68 15.05
C ILE A 831 10.96 5.59 14.86
N SER A 832 11.63 4.64 15.53
CA SER A 832 13.09 4.50 15.44
C SER A 832 13.55 3.13 15.92
N ASP A 833 14.73 2.71 15.46
CA ASP A 833 15.53 1.64 16.07
C ASP A 833 16.79 2.21 16.72
N ARG A 834 17.15 1.73 17.92
CA ARG A 834 18.42 2.02 18.58
C ARG A 834 19.01 0.77 19.20
N GLU A 835 20.33 0.73 19.25
CA GLU A 835 21.07 -0.32 19.95
C GLU A 835 21.37 0.11 21.38
N VAL A 836 21.42 -0.84 22.32
CA VAL A 836 22.03 -0.66 23.65
C VAL A 836 22.80 -1.91 24.05
N CYS A 837 23.72 -1.76 25.00
CA CYS A 837 24.39 -2.88 25.65
C CYS A 837 23.77 -3.12 27.03
N VAL A 838 23.40 -4.36 27.30
CA VAL A 838 23.01 -4.85 28.65
C VAL A 838 23.94 -5.99 29.06
N ALA A 839 24.00 -6.36 30.35
CA ALA A 839 24.77 -7.54 30.76
C ALA A 839 24.27 -8.80 30.02
N ALA A 840 25.17 -9.74 29.71
CA ALA A 840 24.84 -10.89 28.86
C ALA A 840 23.71 -11.80 29.40
N ASP A 841 23.45 -11.75 30.70
CA ASP A 841 22.38 -12.44 31.44
C ASP A 841 21.14 -11.56 31.71
N ALA A 842 21.25 -10.23 31.59
CA ALA A 842 20.13 -9.31 31.77
C ALA A 842 19.14 -9.37 30.59
N LEU A 843 17.85 -9.16 30.87
CA LEU A 843 16.83 -9.04 29.82
C LEU A 843 16.99 -7.70 29.08
N CYS A 844 16.73 -7.71 27.77
CA CYS A 844 16.65 -6.50 26.96
C CYS A 844 15.48 -5.62 27.41
N PRO A 845 15.69 -4.31 27.63
CA PRO A 845 14.61 -3.35 27.82
C PRO A 845 13.87 -3.13 26.50
N CYS A 846 12.61 -2.70 26.59
CA CYS A 846 11.76 -2.44 25.43
C CYS A 846 11.75 -0.96 25.02
N GLY A 847 11.43 -0.70 23.75
CA GLY A 847 11.25 0.65 23.21
C GLY A 847 9.90 1.25 23.60
N LYS A 848 9.72 2.54 23.33
CA LYS A 848 8.46 3.26 23.54
C LYS A 848 7.33 2.53 22.79
N ASN A 849 6.21 2.33 23.47
CA ASN A 849 5.00 1.69 22.96
C ASN A 849 5.18 0.23 22.51
N THR A 850 6.22 -0.45 23.02
CA THR A 850 6.38 -1.90 22.85
C THR A 850 6.18 -2.66 24.16
N VAL A 851 5.57 -3.84 24.06
CA VAL A 851 5.38 -4.81 25.12
C VAL A 851 6.42 -5.92 24.94
N LYS A 852 7.01 -6.40 26.04
CA LYS A 852 7.95 -7.52 26.02
C LYS A 852 7.19 -8.83 25.81
N CYS A 853 7.66 -9.69 24.92
CA CYS A 853 7.11 -11.03 24.77
C CYS A 853 7.40 -11.88 26.01
N PRO A 854 6.36 -12.45 26.65
CA PRO A 854 6.52 -13.35 27.79
C PRO A 854 7.52 -14.49 27.55
N GLY A 855 8.55 -14.55 28.39
CA GLY A 855 9.61 -15.56 28.32
C GLY A 855 10.67 -15.38 27.23
N GLU A 856 10.61 -14.33 26.42
CA GLU A 856 11.58 -14.04 25.36
C GLU A 856 12.16 -12.63 25.48
N ASP A 857 13.24 -12.32 24.73
CA ASP A 857 13.82 -10.98 24.74
C ASP A 857 13.17 -10.00 23.75
N VAL A 858 12.31 -10.50 22.85
CA VAL A 858 11.54 -9.72 21.86
C VAL A 858 10.71 -8.62 22.54
N CYS A 859 10.71 -7.43 21.95
CA CYS A 859 9.78 -6.34 22.25
C CYS A 859 9.02 -5.99 20.97
N LEU A 860 7.68 -5.92 21.04
CA LEU A 860 6.79 -5.73 19.89
C LEU A 860 5.76 -4.64 20.18
N PRO A 861 5.22 -3.94 19.16
CA PRO A 861 3.99 -3.15 19.30
C PRO A 861 2.89 -3.95 20.00
N LYS A 862 2.01 -3.30 20.76
CA LYS A 862 1.01 -4.02 21.59
C LYS A 862 0.12 -4.95 20.76
N ASP A 863 -0.39 -4.48 19.62
CA ASP A 863 -1.18 -5.26 18.67
C ASP A 863 -0.41 -6.47 18.10
N VAL A 864 0.87 -6.29 17.79
CA VAL A 864 1.75 -7.35 17.27
C VAL A 864 2.16 -8.32 18.39
N ALA A 865 2.29 -7.85 19.64
CA ALA A 865 2.63 -8.66 20.80
C ALA A 865 1.51 -9.67 21.12
N ASP A 866 0.25 -9.24 21.12
CA ASP A 866 -0.90 -10.12 21.36
C ASP A 866 -1.02 -11.21 20.28
N VAL A 867 -0.68 -10.90 19.03
CA VAL A 867 -0.72 -11.85 17.89
C VAL A 867 0.48 -12.80 17.86
N ILE A 868 1.69 -12.30 18.14
CA ILE A 868 2.92 -13.10 18.05
C ILE A 868 3.17 -13.90 19.33
N CYS A 869 2.89 -13.32 20.49
CA CYS A 869 3.24 -13.82 21.83
C CYS A 869 2.02 -13.97 22.79
N PRO A 870 0.94 -14.70 22.40
CA PRO A 870 -0.32 -14.84 23.18
C PRO A 870 -0.21 -15.68 24.47
N CYS A 871 0.99 -15.86 25.01
CA CYS A 871 1.28 -16.75 26.14
C CYS A 871 1.65 -15.94 27.39
N LYS A 872 1.35 -16.46 28.59
CA LYS A 872 1.65 -15.77 29.86
C LYS A 872 3.14 -15.91 30.23
N GLU A 873 3.68 -15.08 31.13
CA GLU A 873 5.10 -15.17 31.56
C GLU A 873 5.52 -16.53 32.12
N SER A 874 4.57 -17.30 32.63
CA SER A 874 4.76 -18.69 33.07
C SER A 874 4.69 -19.72 31.92
N GLN A 875 4.73 -19.28 30.66
CA GLN A 875 4.57 -20.09 29.45
C GLN A 875 5.51 -19.62 28.31
N THR A 876 5.99 -20.56 27.51
CA THR A 876 6.74 -20.33 26.27
C THR A 876 5.82 -20.53 25.07
N THR A 877 5.97 -19.65 24.07
CA THR A 877 5.22 -19.66 22.82
C THR A 877 5.76 -20.71 21.84
N CYS A 878 4.90 -21.61 21.39
CA CYS A 878 5.20 -22.62 20.38
C CYS A 878 4.43 -22.37 19.08
N SER A 879 5.13 -22.22 17.96
CA SER A 879 4.53 -22.27 16.63
C SER A 879 4.21 -23.72 16.27
N VAL A 880 2.93 -24.03 16.14
CA VAL A 880 2.40 -25.38 15.88
C VAL A 880 1.97 -25.46 14.43
N VAL A 881 2.63 -26.32 13.64
CA VAL A 881 2.27 -26.54 12.23
C VAL A 881 1.15 -27.57 12.14
N ASP A 882 0.04 -27.17 11.53
CA ASP A 882 -1.09 -28.01 11.12
C ASP A 882 -0.93 -28.37 9.63
N PHE A 883 -1.09 -29.66 9.29
CA PHE A 883 -1.04 -30.15 7.90
C PHE A 883 -2.43 -30.59 7.39
N SER A 884 -2.58 -30.68 6.06
CA SER A 884 -3.68 -31.36 5.40
C SER A 884 -3.54 -32.89 5.49
N THR A 885 -4.59 -33.59 5.06
CA THR A 885 -4.56 -35.04 4.76
C THR A 885 -3.78 -35.39 3.48
N THR A 886 -3.27 -34.39 2.73
CA THR A 886 -2.32 -34.54 1.61
C THR A 886 -0.88 -34.21 2.01
N GLY A 887 -0.68 -33.64 3.20
CA GLY A 887 0.63 -33.26 3.76
C GLY A 887 1.15 -31.87 3.41
N GLN A 888 0.33 -31.01 2.81
CA GLN A 888 0.60 -29.57 2.68
C GLN A 888 0.35 -28.86 4.02
N VAL A 889 0.98 -27.70 4.26
CA VAL A 889 0.69 -26.88 5.46
C VAL A 889 -0.67 -26.20 5.29
N THR A 890 -1.55 -26.37 6.28
CA THR A 890 -2.91 -25.77 6.30
C THR A 890 -3.06 -24.68 7.35
N GLY A 891 -2.15 -24.59 8.31
CA GLY A 891 -2.23 -23.60 9.38
C GLY A 891 -0.96 -23.53 10.23
N PHE A 892 -0.75 -22.35 10.82
CA PHE A 892 0.14 -22.16 11.95
C PHE A 892 -0.71 -21.77 13.15
N SER A 893 -0.97 -22.72 14.05
CA SER A 893 -1.55 -22.42 15.35
C SER A 893 -0.45 -22.03 16.35
N THR A 894 -0.82 -21.36 17.44
CA THR A 894 0.12 -21.02 18.52
C THR A 894 -0.32 -21.75 19.80
N ALA A 895 0.58 -22.49 20.43
CA ALA A 895 0.35 -23.16 21.70
C ALA A 895 1.25 -22.59 22.80
N CYS A 896 0.74 -22.53 24.02
CA CYS A 896 1.47 -22.03 25.19
C CYS A 896 1.79 -23.19 26.13
N VAL A 897 3.09 -23.52 26.26
CA VAL A 897 3.58 -24.61 27.12
C VAL A 897 4.35 -24.05 28.31
N ALA A 898 4.43 -24.76 29.44
CA ALA A 898 5.32 -24.32 30.53
C ALA A 898 6.80 -24.33 30.07
N PRO A 899 7.66 -23.37 30.50
CA PRO A 899 9.04 -23.29 30.06
C PRO A 899 9.82 -24.60 30.26
N GLY A 900 10.42 -25.09 29.17
CA GLY A 900 11.17 -26.35 29.15
C GLY A 900 10.36 -27.60 28.81
N ASN A 901 9.04 -27.51 28.62
CA ASN A 901 8.24 -28.57 27.99
C ASN A 901 8.43 -28.56 26.46
N PRO A 902 8.31 -29.72 25.78
CA PRO A 902 8.31 -29.78 24.33
C PRO A 902 7.08 -29.09 23.72
N CYS A 903 7.25 -28.44 22.57
CA CYS A 903 6.14 -27.92 21.79
C CYS A 903 5.27 -29.06 21.22
N PRO A 904 3.93 -28.97 21.32
CA PRO A 904 3.04 -29.94 20.70
C PRO A 904 3.06 -29.79 19.17
N CYS A 905 2.74 -30.87 18.46
CA CYS A 905 2.54 -30.84 17.01
C CYS A 905 1.05 -30.78 16.65
N GLY A 906 0.74 -30.16 15.51
CA GLY A 906 -0.63 -29.84 15.11
C GLY A 906 -1.45 -31.01 14.58
N LYS A 907 -2.61 -30.66 14.03
CA LYS A 907 -3.50 -31.57 13.31
C LYS A 907 -2.76 -32.17 12.13
N ASN A 908 -2.92 -33.48 11.96
CA ASN A 908 -2.25 -34.28 10.94
C ASN A 908 -0.71 -34.27 11.01
N SER A 909 -0.13 -33.85 12.13
CA SER A 909 1.31 -33.76 12.36
C SER A 909 1.81 -34.93 13.21
N LEU A 910 2.92 -35.55 12.79
CA LEU A 910 3.69 -36.55 13.51
C LEU A 910 4.73 -35.83 14.39
N SER A 911 4.73 -36.12 15.69
CA SER A 911 5.74 -35.63 16.62
C SER A 911 7.01 -36.48 16.55
N CYS A 912 8.14 -35.85 16.27
CA CYS A 912 9.44 -36.48 16.12
C CYS A 912 10.45 -35.83 17.06
N SER A 913 11.18 -36.59 17.87
CA SER A 913 12.24 -36.03 18.71
C SER A 913 13.32 -35.35 17.85
N ASP A 914 13.68 -34.10 18.16
CA ASP A 914 14.79 -33.42 17.49
C ASP A 914 16.12 -34.13 17.84
N PRO A 915 16.89 -34.62 16.85
CA PRO A 915 18.19 -35.27 17.09
C PRO A 915 19.21 -34.36 17.79
N ASN A 916 19.04 -33.04 17.68
CA ASN A 916 19.98 -32.01 18.13
C ASN A 916 19.53 -31.36 19.44
N ASP A 917 18.30 -31.61 19.88
CA ASP A 917 17.70 -31.02 21.07
C ASP A 917 16.68 -32.00 21.67
N ALA A 918 17.12 -32.81 22.64
CA ALA A 918 16.31 -33.89 23.22
C ALA A 918 15.04 -33.40 23.97
N LYS A 919 14.80 -32.08 24.04
CA LYS A 919 13.56 -31.48 24.56
C LYS A 919 12.66 -30.89 23.47
N ALA A 920 13.12 -30.79 22.22
CA ALA A 920 12.31 -30.28 21.12
C ALA A 920 11.63 -31.41 20.33
N LEU A 921 10.47 -31.08 19.75
CA LEU A 921 9.77 -31.93 18.81
C LEU A 921 9.73 -31.25 17.44
N ILE A 922 10.22 -31.96 16.42
CA ILE A 922 10.01 -31.64 15.01
C ILE A 922 8.62 -32.16 14.63
N CYS A 923 7.84 -31.34 13.93
CA CYS A 923 6.50 -31.68 13.48
C CYS A 923 6.48 -31.87 11.97
N THR A 924 6.25 -33.10 11.50
CA THR A 924 6.15 -33.41 10.06
C THR A 924 4.74 -33.91 9.72
N SER A 925 4.32 -33.88 8.46
CA SER A 925 3.01 -34.47 8.11
C SER A 925 2.96 -35.97 8.38
N LYS A 926 1.77 -36.48 8.74
CA LYS A 926 1.42 -37.90 8.76
C LYS A 926 1.12 -38.48 7.36
N PHE A 927 0.93 -37.63 6.34
CA PHE A 927 0.29 -38.00 5.06
C PHE A 927 1.09 -37.58 3.80
N SER A 928 2.40 -37.38 3.89
CA SER A 928 3.25 -37.06 2.73
C SER A 928 3.17 -38.14 1.64
N GLY A 929 2.48 -37.82 0.53
CA GLY A 929 1.81 -38.76 -0.39
C GLY A 929 2.64 -39.77 -1.21
N LYS A 930 3.86 -40.14 -0.79
CA LYS A 930 4.62 -41.28 -1.33
C LYS A 930 5.77 -41.78 -0.45
N LEU A 931 6.22 -41.03 0.56
CA LEU A 931 7.39 -41.38 1.37
C LEU A 931 7.11 -41.25 2.87
N THR A 932 6.96 -42.44 3.47
CA THR A 932 7.07 -42.78 4.90
C THR A 932 6.25 -42.00 5.93
N THR A 933 5.37 -42.73 6.64
CA THR A 933 4.76 -42.34 7.92
C THR A 933 5.74 -42.34 9.11
N SER A 934 7.05 -42.31 8.84
CA SER A 934 8.11 -42.26 9.85
C SER A 934 8.77 -40.89 9.82
N CYS A 935 9.14 -40.40 11.00
CA CYS A 935 10.00 -39.23 11.15
C CYS A 935 11.20 -39.26 10.18
N PRO A 936 11.58 -38.11 9.59
CA PRO A 936 12.83 -38.01 8.85
C PRO A 936 13.98 -38.55 9.71
N ARG A 937 14.98 -39.16 9.08
CA ARG A 937 16.15 -39.74 9.78
C ARG A 937 17.41 -38.88 9.57
N PRO A 938 17.55 -37.79 10.34
CA PRO A 938 18.83 -37.10 10.52
C PRO A 938 19.84 -38.03 11.21
N CYS A 939 21.10 -37.65 11.26
CA CYS A 939 22.14 -38.47 11.86
C CYS A 939 21.95 -38.62 13.38
N THR A 940 22.10 -39.86 13.85
CA THR A 940 22.23 -40.15 15.28
C THR A 940 23.60 -39.64 15.78
N PRO A 941 23.79 -39.45 17.10
CA PRO A 941 25.08 -39.01 17.65
C PRO A 941 26.25 -39.90 17.22
N GLU A 942 26.02 -41.21 17.10
CA GLU A 942 27.01 -42.21 16.69
C GLU A 942 27.34 -42.09 15.19
N ALA A 943 26.34 -41.78 14.37
CA ALA A 943 26.54 -41.56 12.93
C ALA A 943 27.33 -40.28 12.65
N GLU A 944 27.14 -39.22 13.44
CA GLU A 944 27.97 -38.01 13.36
C GLU A 944 29.40 -38.23 13.88
N GLN A 945 29.58 -38.99 14.97
CA GLN A 945 30.91 -39.43 15.41
C GLN A 945 31.63 -40.29 14.36
N ALA A 946 30.89 -40.98 13.48
CA ALA A 946 31.41 -41.71 12.33
C ALA A 946 31.66 -40.85 11.07
N GLY A 947 31.52 -39.52 11.15
CA GLY A 947 31.77 -38.58 10.04
C GLY A 947 30.62 -38.44 9.04
N ASN A 948 29.41 -38.86 9.40
CA ASN A 948 28.20 -38.47 8.66
C ASN A 948 27.70 -37.10 9.15
N LYS A 949 26.92 -36.41 8.31
CA LYS A 949 26.18 -35.20 8.65
C LYS A 949 24.76 -35.30 8.11
N THR A 950 23.82 -34.68 8.81
CA THR A 950 22.43 -34.55 8.37
C THR A 950 22.41 -33.73 7.08
N CYS A 951 22.02 -34.37 5.99
CA CYS A 951 21.90 -33.78 4.67
C CYS A 951 20.42 -33.45 4.40
N ILE A 952 20.13 -32.16 4.32
CA ILE A 952 18.83 -31.64 3.90
C ILE A 952 18.91 -31.29 2.41
N GLN A 953 18.07 -31.92 1.61
CA GLN A 953 17.96 -31.69 0.17
C GLN A 953 16.58 -31.09 -0.14
N THR A 954 16.53 -29.77 -0.24
CA THR A 954 15.35 -29.05 -0.74
C THR A 954 15.25 -29.22 -2.26
N ASN A 955 14.09 -29.62 -2.75
CA ASN A 955 13.78 -29.81 -4.17
C ASN A 955 12.84 -28.70 -4.63
N LEU A 956 13.15 -28.09 -5.77
CA LEU A 956 12.28 -27.13 -6.45
C LEU A 956 11.68 -27.74 -7.72
N ASP A 957 10.48 -27.29 -8.08
CA ASP A 957 9.90 -27.52 -9.41
C ASP A 957 10.67 -26.76 -10.51
N LYS A 958 10.17 -26.76 -11.76
CA LYS A 958 10.82 -26.03 -12.86
C LYS A 958 10.71 -24.50 -12.72
N SER A 959 9.68 -24.01 -12.06
CA SER A 959 9.36 -22.59 -11.89
C SER A 959 10.06 -21.97 -10.67
N GLY A 960 10.63 -22.80 -9.79
CA GLY A 960 11.31 -22.39 -8.56
C GLY A 960 10.47 -22.54 -7.29
N ASN A 961 9.27 -23.11 -7.35
CA ASN A 961 8.44 -23.37 -6.17
C ASN A 961 8.94 -24.58 -5.39
N PHE A 962 8.63 -24.62 -4.09
CA PHE A 962 8.98 -25.74 -3.22
C PHE A 962 8.19 -27.00 -3.59
N GLU A 963 8.89 -28.06 -4.01
CA GLU A 963 8.30 -29.36 -4.36
C GLU A 963 8.38 -30.36 -3.19
N SER A 964 9.51 -30.41 -2.49
CA SER A 964 9.71 -31.28 -1.31
C SER A 964 11.03 -30.99 -0.58
N GLU A 965 11.17 -31.48 0.64
CA GLU A 965 12.45 -31.53 1.36
C GLU A 965 12.77 -32.98 1.73
N THR A 966 13.99 -33.44 1.44
CA THR A 966 14.46 -34.80 1.74
C THR A 966 15.60 -34.75 2.75
N VAL A 967 15.40 -35.33 3.94
CA VAL A 967 16.43 -35.43 4.98
C VAL A 967 17.06 -36.82 4.98
N SER A 968 18.39 -36.88 4.91
CA SER A 968 19.17 -38.13 4.92
C SER A 968 20.41 -38.00 5.80
N CYS A 969 20.94 -39.12 6.30
CA CYS A 969 22.24 -39.14 6.98
C CYS A 969 23.31 -39.66 6.01
N LEU A 970 24.25 -38.79 5.60
CA LEU A 970 25.27 -39.07 4.58
C LEU A 970 26.65 -38.64 5.07
N LYS A 971 27.73 -39.24 4.54
CA LYS A 971 29.11 -38.79 4.83
C LYS A 971 29.29 -37.31 4.49
N GLU A 972 30.11 -36.60 5.25
CA GLU A 972 30.48 -35.23 4.93
C GLU A 972 30.98 -35.09 3.47
N GLY A 973 30.62 -33.99 2.82
CA GLY A 973 30.84 -33.75 1.38
C GLY A 973 29.92 -34.54 0.44
N SER A 974 29.25 -35.60 0.89
CA SER A 974 28.37 -36.43 0.04
C SER A 974 26.96 -35.83 -0.17
N CYS A 975 26.63 -34.76 0.56
CA CYS A 975 25.34 -34.07 0.49
C CYS A 975 25.22 -33.22 -0.80
N LYS A 976 24.65 -33.82 -1.84
CA LYS A 976 24.29 -33.13 -3.09
C LYS A 976 23.15 -32.12 -2.84
N PRO A 977 23.08 -31.02 -3.59
CA PRO A 977 21.85 -30.23 -3.70
C PRO A 977 20.64 -31.10 -4.08
N GLY A 978 19.44 -30.66 -3.74
CA GLY A 978 18.21 -31.27 -4.27
C GLY A 978 17.96 -30.86 -5.73
N LYS A 979 16.84 -31.34 -6.28
CA LYS A 979 16.39 -31.01 -7.65
C LYS A 979 16.27 -29.49 -7.81
N ASN A 980 16.80 -28.98 -8.91
CA ASN A 980 16.84 -27.56 -9.28
C ASN A 980 17.52 -26.62 -8.26
N MET A 981 18.31 -27.16 -7.33
CA MET A 981 19.21 -26.40 -6.46
C MET A 981 20.69 -26.60 -6.85
N LYS A 982 21.55 -25.65 -6.49
CA LYS A 982 23.02 -25.76 -6.60
C LYS A 982 23.71 -25.33 -5.30
N ARG A 983 24.94 -25.80 -5.09
CA ARG A 983 25.78 -25.40 -3.94
C ARG A 983 26.77 -24.31 -4.38
N CYS A 984 26.83 -23.22 -3.62
CA CYS A 984 27.76 -22.12 -3.85
C CYS A 984 29.11 -22.32 -3.12
N PRO A 985 30.17 -21.58 -3.51
CA PRO A 985 31.48 -21.65 -2.84
C PRO A 985 31.44 -21.33 -1.34
N THR A 986 30.48 -20.49 -0.92
CA THR A 986 30.14 -20.17 0.48
C THR A 986 29.56 -21.35 1.28
N GLY A 987 29.33 -22.50 0.64
CA GLY A 987 28.66 -23.66 1.22
C GLY A 987 27.13 -23.61 1.17
N ALA A 988 26.56 -22.45 0.83
CA ALA A 988 25.12 -22.23 0.68
C ALA A 988 24.49 -23.11 -0.39
N VAL A 989 23.19 -23.37 -0.28
CA VAL A 989 22.40 -24.13 -1.26
C VAL A 989 21.22 -23.29 -1.72
N ILE A 990 21.22 -22.91 -3.01
CA ILE A 990 20.28 -21.93 -3.58
C ILE A 990 19.65 -22.47 -4.87
N ALA A 991 18.53 -21.88 -5.29
CA ALA A 991 17.91 -22.15 -6.59
C ALA A 991 18.91 -22.03 -7.76
N SER A 992 18.91 -22.99 -8.67
CA SER A 992 19.93 -23.11 -9.73
C SER A 992 20.02 -21.91 -10.68
N ALA A 993 18.95 -21.12 -10.82
CA ALA A 993 18.94 -19.89 -11.62
C ALA A 993 19.72 -18.73 -10.96
N ARG A 994 19.69 -18.57 -9.62
CA ARG A 994 20.30 -17.43 -8.92
C ARG A 994 21.83 -17.46 -8.98
N ALA A 995 22.48 -16.31 -9.13
CA ALA A 995 23.95 -16.22 -9.07
C ALA A 995 24.46 -16.51 -7.65
N CYS A 996 25.59 -17.20 -7.52
CA CYS A 996 26.26 -17.37 -6.22
C CYS A 996 26.97 -16.06 -5.84
N GLN A 997 26.64 -15.52 -4.67
CA GLN A 997 27.22 -14.30 -4.11
C GLN A 997 27.77 -14.57 -2.71
N ASP A 998 28.69 -13.73 -2.26
CA ASP A 998 29.36 -13.87 -0.96
C ASP A 998 28.84 -12.83 0.04
N LEU A 999 27.53 -12.90 0.33
CA LEU A 999 26.77 -11.89 1.09
C LEU A 999 27.28 -11.60 2.51
N TYR A 1000 28.15 -12.46 3.05
CA TYR A 1000 28.73 -12.35 4.40
C TYR A 1000 30.27 -12.28 4.39
N GLY A 1001 30.88 -12.23 3.20
CA GLY A 1001 32.32 -12.12 3.00
C GLY A 1001 33.10 -13.42 3.20
N THR A 1002 34.20 -13.58 2.45
CA THR A 1002 34.85 -14.88 2.26
C THR A 1002 35.58 -15.35 3.53
N GLY A 1003 34.90 -16.20 4.29
CA GLY A 1003 35.35 -16.66 5.60
C GLY A 1003 34.80 -15.85 6.79
N GLY A 1004 33.75 -15.04 6.61
CA GLY A 1004 32.97 -14.44 7.70
C GLY A 1004 33.73 -13.45 8.57
N LYS A 1005 34.73 -12.73 8.02
CA LYS A 1005 35.62 -11.86 8.82
C LYS A 1005 34.91 -10.72 9.57
N ASN A 1006 33.73 -10.30 9.10
CA ASN A 1006 32.87 -9.33 9.78
C ASN A 1006 31.72 -9.97 10.58
N THR A 1007 31.50 -11.28 10.46
CA THR A 1007 30.41 -12.02 11.12
C THR A 1007 30.98 -12.97 12.16
N THR A 1008 30.93 -12.58 13.44
CA THR A 1008 31.41 -13.38 14.57
C THR A 1008 30.88 -14.81 14.50
N ALA A 1009 31.75 -15.77 14.18
CA ALA A 1009 31.36 -17.16 13.99
C ALA A 1009 30.75 -17.71 15.28
N VAL A 1010 29.54 -18.27 15.20
CA VAL A 1010 28.82 -18.74 16.39
C VAL A 1010 29.55 -19.95 16.95
N SER A 1011 29.92 -19.91 18.23
CA SER A 1011 30.66 -21.03 18.83
C SER A 1011 29.80 -22.29 18.90
N GLU A 1012 30.43 -23.46 18.84
CA GLU A 1012 29.75 -24.77 18.81
C GLU A 1012 28.85 -25.04 20.02
N ASN A 1013 29.03 -24.28 21.12
CA ASN A 1013 28.29 -24.39 22.37
C ASN A 1013 27.19 -23.31 22.53
N GLN A 1014 26.84 -22.56 21.48
CA GLN A 1014 25.78 -21.54 21.50
C GLN A 1014 24.69 -21.83 20.47
N LYS A 1015 23.42 -21.72 20.87
CA LYS A 1015 22.25 -21.69 19.98
C LYS A 1015 21.78 -20.24 19.91
N GLN A 1016 22.13 -19.56 18.85
CA GLN A 1016 21.59 -18.26 18.48
C GLN A 1016 20.35 -18.47 17.60
N THR A 1017 19.32 -17.66 17.85
CA THR A 1017 18.12 -17.56 17.03
C THR A 1017 17.89 -16.09 16.71
N SER A 1018 17.56 -15.78 15.47
CA SER A 1018 17.02 -14.47 15.09
C SER A 1018 15.62 -14.66 14.54
N LYS A 1019 14.69 -13.80 14.97
CA LYS A 1019 13.33 -13.71 14.44
C LYS A 1019 13.17 -12.37 13.73
N ILE A 1020 12.67 -12.42 12.51
CA ILE A 1020 12.45 -11.27 11.64
C ILE A 1020 10.97 -11.24 11.32
N ILE A 1021 10.32 -10.11 11.58
CA ILE A 1021 8.88 -9.95 11.37
C ILE A 1021 8.67 -8.97 10.22
N LEU A 1022 8.29 -9.49 9.06
CA LEU A 1022 7.94 -8.67 7.89
C LEU A 1022 6.43 -8.38 7.92
N THR A 1023 6.04 -7.11 7.92
CA THR A 1023 4.63 -6.74 7.69
C THR A 1023 4.32 -6.87 6.21
N LEU A 1024 3.22 -7.52 5.86
CA LEU A 1024 2.71 -7.56 4.49
C LEU A 1024 1.73 -6.40 4.29
N GLU A 1025 1.87 -5.70 3.16
CA GLU A 1025 0.92 -4.68 2.67
C GLU A 1025 -0.36 -5.34 2.17
N SER A 1026 -0.20 -6.50 1.54
CA SER A 1026 -1.27 -7.42 1.17
C SER A 1026 -0.75 -8.85 1.23
N ALA A 1027 -1.56 -9.76 1.79
CA ALA A 1027 -1.30 -11.19 1.78
C ALA A 1027 -2.09 -11.87 0.64
N THR A 1028 -1.51 -12.90 0.03
CA THR A 1028 -2.22 -13.74 -0.94
C THR A 1028 -3.24 -14.64 -0.24
N GLN A 1029 -4.32 -15.02 -0.92
CA GLN A 1029 -5.32 -15.95 -0.35
C GLN A 1029 -4.69 -17.28 0.11
N ASN A 1030 -3.63 -17.73 -0.58
CA ASN A 1030 -2.89 -18.96 -0.31
C ASN A 1030 -1.61 -18.75 0.53
N ALA A 1031 -1.44 -17.60 1.21
CA ALA A 1031 -0.20 -17.25 1.90
C ALA A 1031 0.27 -18.31 2.92
N VAL A 1032 -0.65 -18.97 3.62
CA VAL A 1032 -0.32 -20.05 4.58
C VAL A 1032 0.26 -21.29 3.87
N ALA A 1033 -0.31 -21.68 2.73
CA ALA A 1033 0.17 -22.82 1.95
C ALA A 1033 1.50 -22.50 1.23
N ASN A 1034 1.64 -21.26 0.74
CA ASN A 1034 2.81 -20.76 0.03
C ASN A 1034 3.99 -20.38 0.95
N ALA A 1035 3.82 -20.50 2.27
CA ALA A 1035 4.82 -20.18 3.28
C ALA A 1035 6.16 -20.90 3.03
N GLU A 1036 6.13 -22.20 2.77
CA GLU A 1036 7.36 -22.98 2.53
C GLU A 1036 8.09 -22.57 1.24
N THR A 1037 7.36 -22.19 0.18
CA THR A 1037 7.97 -21.60 -1.03
C THR A 1037 8.68 -20.29 -0.69
N ALA A 1038 8.04 -19.39 0.06
CA ALA A 1038 8.67 -18.15 0.50
C ALA A 1038 9.90 -18.41 1.40
N ARG A 1039 9.85 -19.39 2.32
CA ARG A 1039 11.01 -19.81 3.13
C ARG A 1039 12.20 -20.20 2.25
N VAL A 1040 11.99 -21.05 1.25
CA VAL A 1040 13.08 -21.58 0.41
C VAL A 1040 13.60 -20.52 -0.56
N THR A 1041 12.75 -19.64 -1.08
CA THR A 1041 13.19 -18.51 -1.91
C THR A 1041 13.95 -17.47 -1.06
N LEU A 1042 13.50 -17.17 0.16
CA LEU A 1042 14.26 -16.35 1.13
C LEU A 1042 15.63 -16.97 1.47
N ASN A 1043 15.69 -18.28 1.73
CA ASN A 1043 16.97 -19.00 1.93
C ASN A 1043 17.90 -18.87 0.71
N SER A 1044 17.32 -18.79 -0.50
CA SER A 1044 18.05 -18.64 -1.77
C SER A 1044 18.43 -17.19 -2.10
N VAL A 1045 17.69 -16.19 -1.60
CA VAL A 1045 18.07 -14.77 -1.60
C VAL A 1045 19.25 -14.56 -0.66
N LEU A 1046 19.08 -14.96 0.61
CA LEU A 1046 20.04 -14.72 1.69
C LEU A 1046 21.26 -15.67 1.61
N GLN A 1047 21.29 -16.58 0.64
CA GLN A 1047 22.37 -17.54 0.37
C GLN A 1047 22.90 -18.23 1.64
N LEU A 1048 21.98 -18.85 2.39
CA LEU A 1048 22.28 -19.34 3.74
C LEU A 1048 23.24 -20.54 3.74
N PRO A 1049 24.32 -20.52 4.55
CA PRO A 1049 25.21 -21.65 4.71
C PRO A 1049 24.53 -22.80 5.45
N ALA A 1050 24.85 -24.04 5.07
CA ALA A 1050 24.13 -25.26 5.46
C ALA A 1050 24.17 -25.67 6.96
N GLY A 1051 24.73 -24.84 7.85
CA GLY A 1051 24.62 -25.00 9.31
C GLY A 1051 23.48 -24.19 9.94
N LEU A 1052 22.85 -23.29 9.17
CA LEU A 1052 21.64 -22.57 9.57
C LEU A 1052 20.38 -23.35 9.17
N THR A 1053 19.43 -23.43 10.09
CA THR A 1053 18.06 -23.89 9.86
C THR A 1053 17.11 -22.72 9.89
N THR A 1054 16.10 -22.74 9.02
CA THR A 1054 15.07 -21.70 8.97
C THR A 1054 13.67 -22.29 9.02
N SER A 1055 12.74 -21.51 9.56
CA SER A 1055 11.30 -21.73 9.51
C SER A 1055 10.60 -20.40 9.21
N VAL A 1056 9.39 -20.47 8.66
CA VAL A 1056 8.55 -19.27 8.47
C VAL A 1056 7.12 -19.58 8.91
N ALA A 1057 6.41 -18.56 9.40
CA ALA A 1057 4.99 -18.65 9.72
C ALA A 1057 4.26 -17.38 9.24
N VAL A 1058 3.06 -17.56 8.70
CA VAL A 1058 2.14 -16.45 8.39
C VAL A 1058 1.15 -16.32 9.55
N LYS A 1059 1.01 -15.10 10.11
CA LYS A 1059 0.04 -14.77 11.16
C LYS A 1059 -0.85 -13.62 10.70
N SER A 1060 -2.18 -13.77 10.77
CA SER A 1060 -3.12 -12.67 10.61
C SER A 1060 -3.20 -11.85 11.90
N GLY A 1061 -3.28 -10.51 11.77
CA GLY A 1061 -3.46 -9.63 12.93
C GLY A 1061 -4.88 -9.63 13.52
N ALA A 1062 -5.86 -10.20 12.82
CA ALA A 1062 -7.22 -10.39 13.31
C ALA A 1062 -7.47 -11.84 13.73
N SER A 1063 -8.29 -12.02 14.78
CA SER A 1063 -8.68 -13.31 15.37
C SER A 1063 -9.77 -14.06 14.58
N GLY A 1064 -10.26 -13.50 13.47
CA GLY A 1064 -11.22 -14.12 12.56
C GLY A 1064 -10.58 -15.11 11.56
N ARG A 1065 -11.39 -16.00 10.98
CA ARG A 1065 -10.92 -17.03 10.03
C ARG A 1065 -10.48 -16.52 8.64
N ARG A 1066 -10.69 -15.25 8.30
CA ARG A 1066 -10.23 -14.64 7.05
C ARG A 1066 -8.95 -13.84 7.30
N LEU A 1067 -7.94 -14.04 6.45
CA LEU A 1067 -6.73 -13.21 6.43
C LEU A 1067 -7.12 -11.77 6.11
N SER A 1068 -7.03 -10.86 7.08
CA SER A 1068 -7.10 -9.42 6.80
C SER A 1068 -5.84 -9.01 6.03
N THR A 1069 -6.02 -8.32 4.90
CA THR A 1069 -4.92 -7.97 3.99
C THR A 1069 -3.91 -7.01 4.62
N SER A 1070 -4.39 -6.05 5.43
CA SER A 1070 -3.58 -4.97 6.00
C SER A 1070 -2.80 -5.32 7.28
N SER A 1071 -3.13 -6.43 7.95
CA SER A 1071 -2.53 -6.79 9.25
C SER A 1071 -1.79 -8.13 9.26
N THR A 1072 -1.61 -8.77 8.11
CA THR A 1072 -0.89 -10.05 8.04
C THR A 1072 0.62 -9.86 8.15
N LYS A 1073 1.27 -10.65 9.01
CA LYS A 1073 2.72 -10.63 9.26
C LYS A 1073 3.36 -11.97 8.84
N LEU A 1074 4.54 -11.90 8.23
CA LEU A 1074 5.39 -13.04 7.91
C LEU A 1074 6.55 -13.10 8.91
N VAL A 1075 6.55 -14.11 9.78
CA VAL A 1075 7.58 -14.33 10.81
C VAL A 1075 8.60 -15.32 10.29
N TYR A 1076 9.78 -14.83 9.88
CA TYR A 1076 10.90 -15.65 9.40
C TYR A 1076 11.91 -15.84 10.54
N THR A 1077 12.25 -17.09 10.85
CA THR A 1077 13.15 -17.45 11.95
C THR A 1077 14.37 -18.17 11.42
N VAL A 1078 15.55 -17.80 11.93
CA VAL A 1078 16.85 -18.36 11.57
C VAL A 1078 17.56 -18.80 12.85
N SER A 1079 18.02 -20.05 12.91
CA SER A 1079 18.83 -20.56 14.03
C SER A 1079 20.03 -21.36 13.53
N ASN A 1080 21.13 -21.36 14.29
CA ASN A 1080 22.25 -22.27 14.02
C ASN A 1080 22.05 -23.64 14.67
N THR A 1081 22.42 -24.70 13.95
CA THR A 1081 22.37 -26.09 14.46
C THR A 1081 23.67 -26.54 15.14
N GLY A 1082 24.78 -25.85 14.85
CA GLY A 1082 26.11 -26.04 15.43
C GLY A 1082 26.97 -24.80 15.16
N SER A 1083 28.29 -24.92 15.12
CA SER A 1083 29.15 -23.79 14.73
C SER A 1083 28.87 -23.33 13.30
N THR A 1084 28.68 -22.02 13.09
CA THR A 1084 28.42 -21.42 11.77
C THR A 1084 29.30 -20.20 11.53
N GLY A 1085 29.86 -20.09 10.32
CA GLY A 1085 30.65 -18.93 9.89
C GLY A 1085 29.84 -17.65 9.67
N VAL A 1086 28.50 -17.76 9.67
CA VAL A 1086 27.56 -16.65 9.64
C VAL A 1086 26.65 -16.76 10.88
N ALA A 1087 26.47 -15.66 11.59
CA ALA A 1087 25.57 -15.57 12.73
C ALA A 1087 24.11 -15.34 12.28
N PRO A 1088 23.10 -15.97 12.89
CA PRO A 1088 21.70 -15.69 12.61
C PRO A 1088 21.31 -14.21 12.68
N SER A 1089 21.94 -13.41 13.56
CA SER A 1089 21.72 -11.96 13.60
C SER A 1089 22.12 -11.25 12.30
N ALA A 1090 23.28 -11.60 11.72
CA ALA A 1090 23.75 -11.01 10.46
C ALA A 1090 22.84 -11.38 9.28
N VAL A 1091 22.19 -12.55 9.34
CA VAL A 1091 21.13 -12.92 8.40
C VAL A 1091 19.89 -12.04 8.58
N GLY A 1092 19.44 -11.86 9.82
CA GLY A 1092 18.27 -11.04 10.13
C GLY A 1092 18.47 -9.56 9.85
N GLU A 1093 19.66 -9.03 10.11
CA GLU A 1093 20.11 -7.67 9.78
C GLU A 1093 20.15 -7.46 8.26
N ARG A 1094 20.69 -8.41 7.49
CA ARG A 1094 20.63 -8.36 6.01
C ARG A 1094 19.18 -8.37 5.52
N LEU A 1095 18.31 -9.23 6.07
CA LEU A 1095 16.89 -9.30 5.68
C LEU A 1095 16.11 -8.03 6.04
N LYS A 1096 16.38 -7.45 7.23
CA LYS A 1096 15.84 -6.17 7.69
C LYS A 1096 16.21 -5.03 6.73
N ASN A 1097 17.47 -4.96 6.32
CA ASN A 1097 17.94 -3.92 5.41
C ASN A 1097 17.35 -4.08 4.00
N MET A 1098 17.22 -5.33 3.50
CA MET A 1098 16.52 -5.61 2.23
C MET A 1098 15.02 -5.26 2.28
N ALA A 1099 14.40 -5.24 3.45
CA ALA A 1099 13.02 -4.81 3.64
C ALA A 1099 12.89 -3.29 3.72
N LYS A 1100 13.74 -2.60 4.53
CA LYS A 1100 13.83 -1.13 4.55
C LYS A 1100 14.10 -0.58 3.14
N SER A 1101 14.96 -1.23 2.35
CA SER A 1101 15.32 -0.81 0.98
C SER A 1101 14.34 -1.25 -0.12
N GLY A 1102 13.18 -1.84 0.23
CA GLY A 1102 12.18 -2.30 -0.75
C GLY A 1102 12.73 -3.28 -1.82
N SER A 1103 13.72 -4.12 -1.47
CA SER A 1103 14.51 -4.88 -2.45
C SER A 1103 13.66 -5.72 -3.41
N LYS A 1104 13.87 -5.54 -4.73
CA LYS A 1104 13.27 -6.35 -5.81
C LYS A 1104 13.47 -7.86 -5.56
N GLU A 1105 14.60 -8.27 -4.97
CA GLU A 1105 14.88 -9.67 -4.65
C GLU A 1105 14.04 -10.21 -3.49
N LEU A 1106 13.78 -9.38 -2.47
CA LEU A 1106 12.94 -9.73 -1.32
C LEU A 1106 11.47 -9.79 -1.75
N ALA A 1107 11.00 -8.78 -2.48
CA ALA A 1107 9.64 -8.75 -3.02
C ALA A 1107 9.37 -9.98 -3.92
N SER A 1108 10.33 -10.35 -4.78
CA SER A 1108 10.29 -11.60 -5.54
C SER A 1108 10.16 -12.84 -4.64
N ALA A 1109 10.90 -12.90 -3.53
CA ALA A 1109 10.91 -14.04 -2.62
C ALA A 1109 9.68 -14.15 -1.70
N THR A 1110 9.01 -13.04 -1.39
CA THR A 1110 7.76 -13.06 -0.60
C THR A 1110 6.51 -13.03 -1.46
N SER A 1111 6.59 -12.73 -2.77
CA SER A 1111 5.44 -12.57 -3.67
C SER A 1111 4.36 -13.66 -3.55
N THR A 1112 4.77 -14.93 -3.34
CA THR A 1112 3.85 -16.06 -3.17
C THR A 1112 2.99 -15.97 -1.90
N VAL A 1113 3.44 -15.27 -0.87
CA VAL A 1113 2.72 -15.02 0.39
C VAL A 1113 2.19 -13.59 0.52
N GLY A 1114 2.82 -12.61 -0.13
CA GLY A 1114 2.36 -11.23 -0.16
C GLY A 1114 3.45 -10.20 -0.48
N LYS A 1115 3.00 -8.96 -0.68
CA LYS A 1115 3.88 -7.79 -0.86
C LYS A 1115 4.36 -7.32 0.51
N VAL A 1116 5.67 -7.24 0.74
CA VAL A 1116 6.23 -6.66 1.99
C VAL A 1116 6.03 -5.15 1.99
N ASN A 1117 5.50 -4.62 3.10
CA ASN A 1117 5.39 -3.18 3.29
C ASN A 1117 6.77 -2.61 3.70
N ALA A 1118 7.49 -2.03 2.74
CA ALA A 1118 8.82 -1.44 2.97
C ALA A 1118 8.81 -0.23 3.91
N LYS A 1119 7.65 0.42 4.12
CA LYS A 1119 7.49 1.54 5.07
C LYS A 1119 7.24 1.08 6.51
N ALA A 1120 6.87 -0.18 6.71
CA ALA A 1120 6.62 -0.72 8.03
C ALA A 1120 7.92 -1.09 8.75
N ALA A 1121 7.92 -1.06 10.08
CA ALA A 1121 8.99 -1.64 10.86
C ALA A 1121 9.23 -3.11 10.46
N VAL A 1122 10.50 -3.51 10.46
CA VAL A 1122 10.91 -4.90 10.54
C VAL A 1122 11.59 -5.12 11.89
N PRO A 1123 10.84 -5.55 12.92
CA PRO A 1123 11.40 -6.01 14.18
C PRO A 1123 12.41 -7.13 13.93
N LEU A 1124 13.60 -6.96 14.52
CA LEU A 1124 14.68 -7.92 14.51
C LEU A 1124 14.97 -8.33 15.95
N ASP A 1125 14.53 -9.53 16.34
CA ASP A 1125 15.01 -10.17 17.56
C ASP A 1125 16.31 -10.93 17.29
N THR A 1126 17.16 -11.02 18.31
CA THR A 1126 18.24 -12.00 18.38
C THR A 1126 18.38 -12.49 19.82
N SER A 1127 18.00 -13.75 20.03
CA SER A 1127 18.21 -14.47 21.28
C SER A 1127 19.44 -15.38 21.18
N VAL A 1128 20.25 -15.43 22.24
CA VAL A 1128 21.42 -16.33 22.35
C VAL A 1128 21.26 -17.19 23.59
N THR A 1129 21.09 -18.50 23.39
CA THR A 1129 20.98 -19.49 24.47
C THR A 1129 22.27 -20.30 24.54
N ALA A 1130 22.89 -20.34 25.72
CA ALA A 1130 24.01 -21.25 25.97
C ALA A 1130 23.54 -22.70 25.87
N ARG A 1131 24.21 -23.50 25.03
CA ARG A 1131 23.79 -24.87 24.70
C ARG A 1131 24.66 -25.89 25.40
N THR A 1132 24.07 -26.76 26.20
CA THR A 1132 24.76 -27.98 26.66
C THR A 1132 25.07 -28.82 25.42
N SER A 1133 26.36 -29.04 25.13
CA SER A 1133 26.78 -29.71 23.89
C SER A 1133 26.21 -31.14 23.79
N ARG A 1134 25.98 -31.61 22.56
CA ARG A 1134 25.38 -32.94 22.30
C ARG A 1134 26.15 -34.06 23.01
N ALA A 1135 27.48 -33.96 23.04
CA ALA A 1135 28.35 -34.87 23.79
C ALA A 1135 28.12 -34.82 25.31
N LYS A 1136 27.99 -33.62 25.91
CA LYS A 1136 27.64 -33.49 27.35
C LYS A 1136 26.25 -34.05 27.65
N ALA A 1137 25.23 -33.71 26.87
CA ALA A 1137 23.85 -34.15 27.12
C ALA A 1137 23.71 -35.68 27.05
N VAL A 1138 24.34 -36.33 26.07
CA VAL A 1138 24.40 -37.80 25.96
C VAL A 1138 25.17 -38.42 27.14
N GLU A 1139 26.30 -37.82 27.54
CA GLU A 1139 27.09 -38.26 28.69
C GLU A 1139 26.35 -38.08 30.04
N GLU A 1140 25.56 -37.01 30.19
CA GLU A 1140 24.67 -36.78 31.34
C GLU A 1140 23.58 -37.88 31.41
N GLN A 1141 22.93 -38.20 30.29
CA GLN A 1141 21.97 -39.30 30.21
C GLN A 1141 22.63 -40.65 30.49
N ARG A 1142 23.84 -40.89 29.98
CA ARG A 1142 24.61 -42.11 30.21
C ARG A 1142 24.96 -42.28 31.70
N LYS A 1143 25.29 -41.18 32.39
CA LYS A 1143 25.50 -41.15 33.85
C LYS A 1143 24.22 -41.38 34.65
N GLN A 1144 23.07 -40.87 34.19
CA GLN A 1144 21.77 -41.12 34.81
C GLN A 1144 21.32 -42.58 34.64
N GLN A 1145 21.60 -43.21 33.50
CA GLN A 1145 21.31 -44.63 33.24
C GLN A 1145 22.31 -45.57 33.95
N ALA A 1146 23.57 -45.17 34.12
CA ALA A 1146 24.61 -45.96 34.81
C ALA A 1146 24.58 -45.82 36.34
N GLY A 1147 23.39 -45.75 36.94
CA GLY A 1147 23.16 -45.39 38.34
C GLY A 1147 23.71 -46.37 39.39
N ILE A 1148 25.00 -46.28 39.71
CA ILE A 1148 25.59 -46.91 40.91
C ILE A 1148 25.56 -45.91 42.07
N THR A 1149 24.70 -46.18 43.05
CA THR A 1149 24.41 -45.30 44.20
C THR A 1149 25.57 -45.23 45.21
N THR A 1150 26.62 -44.47 44.88
CA THR A 1150 27.69 -44.14 45.84
C THR A 1150 27.23 -43.02 46.77
N ARG A 1151 26.66 -43.41 47.92
CA ARG A 1151 26.09 -42.52 48.94
C ARG A 1151 27.17 -41.72 49.69
N THR A 1152 27.68 -40.67 49.06
CA THR A 1152 28.61 -39.71 49.70
C THR A 1152 27.82 -38.68 50.51
N THR A 1153 27.96 -38.72 51.84
CA THR A 1153 27.26 -37.81 52.76
C THR A 1153 27.89 -36.41 52.71
N THR A 1154 27.22 -35.45 52.07
CA THR A 1154 27.65 -34.04 52.10
C THR A 1154 27.44 -33.43 53.48
N THR A 1155 28.51 -33.05 54.15
CA THR A 1155 28.46 -32.32 55.43
C THR A 1155 28.09 -30.87 55.19
N THR A 1156 26.82 -30.50 55.44
CA THR A 1156 26.37 -29.11 55.40
C THR A 1156 26.96 -28.32 56.56
N THR A 1157 27.75 -27.28 56.26
CA THR A 1157 28.25 -26.32 57.25
C THR A 1157 27.44 -25.03 57.17
N THR A 1158 26.38 -24.92 57.97
CA THR A 1158 25.60 -23.68 58.12
C THR A 1158 26.04 -22.97 59.40
N THR A 1159 26.50 -21.72 59.29
CA THR A 1159 26.94 -20.93 60.46
C THR A 1159 25.78 -20.09 61.00
N THR A 1160 25.15 -20.54 62.08
CA THR A 1160 24.23 -19.69 62.86
C THR A 1160 24.34 -19.97 64.37
N THR A 1161 24.67 -18.92 65.13
CA THR A 1161 24.32 -18.79 66.55
C THR A 1161 22.78 -18.74 66.71
N SER A 1162 22.15 -19.26 67.76
CA SER A 1162 22.69 -19.94 68.95
C SER A 1162 21.58 -20.60 69.81
N GLY A 1163 21.87 -21.77 70.39
CA GLY A 1163 21.38 -22.18 71.73
C GLY A 1163 20.05 -22.95 71.85
N ALA A 1164 20.16 -24.17 72.43
CA ALA A 1164 19.17 -24.89 73.26
C ALA A 1164 17.73 -25.19 72.73
N SER A 1165 17.06 -26.30 73.07
CA SER A 1165 17.43 -27.61 73.67
C SER A 1165 16.20 -28.55 73.61
N GLY A 1166 16.37 -29.89 73.52
CA GLY A 1166 15.35 -30.86 74.00
C GLY A 1166 14.68 -31.82 73.00
N THR A 1167 15.28 -33.01 72.84
CA THR A 1167 14.64 -34.35 73.02
C THR A 1167 13.41 -34.79 72.20
N THR A 1168 13.67 -35.55 71.12
CA THR A 1168 13.21 -36.95 70.85
C THR A 1168 11.73 -37.40 71.01
N THR A 1169 11.13 -38.02 69.96
CA THR A 1169 10.69 -39.47 69.90
C THR A 1169 9.97 -39.83 68.56
N THR A 1170 10.00 -41.11 68.17
CA THR A 1170 9.61 -41.77 66.90
C THR A 1170 8.14 -42.26 66.82
N THR A 1171 7.58 -42.58 65.63
CA THR A 1171 7.00 -43.93 65.23
C THR A 1171 6.29 -43.97 63.84
N THR A 1172 6.34 -45.15 63.21
CA THR A 1172 5.82 -45.70 61.91
C THR A 1172 4.26 -45.68 61.73
N THR A 1173 3.54 -46.08 60.64
CA THR A 1173 3.51 -47.38 59.87
C THR A 1173 2.52 -47.42 58.66
N GLN A 1174 2.83 -48.16 57.56
CA GLN A 1174 1.93 -48.89 56.59
C GLN A 1174 0.86 -48.11 55.74
N VAL A 1175 0.13 -48.58 54.69
CA VAL A 1175 -0.12 -49.86 53.91
C VAL A 1175 -0.67 -49.49 52.48
N ASN A 1176 -0.81 -50.25 51.36
CA ASN A 1176 -0.43 -51.60 50.83
C ASN A 1176 0.28 -51.40 49.43
N ASN A 1177 0.36 -52.17 48.31
CA ASN A 1177 -0.26 -53.37 47.66
C ASN A 1177 -1.71 -53.19 47.06
N GLU A 1178 -2.29 -53.93 46.10
CA GLU A 1178 -2.12 -55.19 45.29
C GLU A 1178 -2.67 -54.94 43.81
N THR A 1179 -2.76 -55.77 42.73
CA THR A 1179 -2.15 -56.96 42.00
C THR A 1179 -2.93 -57.09 40.63
N THR A 1180 -2.65 -57.82 39.51
CA THR A 1180 -1.63 -58.74 38.89
C THR A 1180 -1.83 -58.70 37.31
N GLU A 1181 -1.67 -59.63 36.34
CA GLU A 1181 -1.25 -61.06 36.16
C GLU A 1181 -0.92 -61.45 34.66
N THR A 1182 0.21 -62.16 34.38
CA THR A 1182 0.47 -63.30 33.41
C THR A 1182 0.09 -63.30 31.88
N THR A 1183 0.70 -64.05 30.93
CA THR A 1183 1.81 -65.08 30.90
C THR A 1183 2.48 -65.26 29.50
N ALA A 1184 3.70 -65.87 29.50
CA ALA A 1184 4.42 -66.76 28.53
C ALA A 1184 3.94 -66.97 27.06
N GLY A 1185 4.76 -67.40 26.07
CA GLY A 1185 6.17 -67.89 25.96
C GLY A 1185 6.42 -68.35 24.48
N GLY A 1186 7.52 -68.94 24.01
CA GLY A 1186 8.82 -69.36 24.59
C GLY A 1186 9.63 -70.21 23.55
N ASP A 1187 10.93 -70.41 23.79
CA ASP A 1187 11.88 -71.39 23.19
C ASP A 1187 12.23 -71.28 21.67
N ASP A 1188 13.29 -71.90 21.13
CA ASP A 1188 14.77 -71.88 21.38
C ASP A 1188 15.44 -72.38 20.04
N SER A 1189 16.69 -72.83 19.77
CA SER A 1189 18.00 -73.09 20.43
C SER A 1189 19.02 -73.36 19.28
N ALA A 1190 20.35 -73.15 19.30
CA ALA A 1190 21.32 -72.29 20.00
C ALA A 1190 22.53 -72.10 19.00
N LEU A 1191 23.77 -71.65 19.31
CA LEU A 1191 24.84 -72.30 20.10
C LEU A 1191 26.08 -71.35 20.22
N ILE A 1192 26.79 -71.41 21.35
CA ILE A 1192 28.25 -71.72 21.57
C ILE A 1192 29.28 -71.18 20.52
N ASP A 1193 30.44 -70.60 20.89
CA ASP A 1193 31.26 -70.74 22.11
C ASP A 1193 31.89 -69.41 22.62
N GLY A 1194 32.58 -69.43 23.77
CA GLY A 1194 33.26 -68.27 24.36
C GLY A 1194 34.66 -68.55 24.94
N SER A 1195 35.38 -67.49 25.31
CA SER A 1195 36.60 -67.57 26.11
C SER A 1195 36.84 -66.26 26.88
N LEU A 1196 37.54 -66.32 28.02
CA LEU A 1196 37.54 -65.28 29.05
C LEU A 1196 38.88 -65.24 29.80
N GLN A 1197 39.60 -64.11 29.77
CA GLN A 1197 40.72 -63.89 30.73
C GLN A 1197 41.23 -62.43 30.87
N SER A 1198 41.68 -62.16 32.10
CA SER A 1198 42.67 -61.15 32.55
C SER A 1198 42.27 -59.67 32.76
N HIS A 1199 42.60 -59.18 33.96
CA HIS A 1199 42.82 -57.77 34.32
C HIS A 1199 44.34 -57.51 34.43
N LEU A 1200 44.81 -56.26 34.27
CA LEU A 1200 45.71 -55.55 35.21
C LEU A 1200 46.17 -54.16 34.71
N SER A 1201 46.76 -53.40 35.64
CA SER A 1201 47.31 -52.02 35.63
C SER A 1201 47.90 -51.47 34.31
N LEU A 1202 47.92 -50.16 34.03
CA LEU A 1202 47.89 -48.93 34.85
C LEU A 1202 49.17 -48.64 35.69
N VAL A 1203 50.36 -48.64 35.08
CA VAL A 1203 51.52 -47.81 35.49
C VAL A 1203 52.26 -47.38 34.21
N ALA A 1204 52.83 -46.17 34.21
CA ALA A 1204 53.35 -45.41 33.06
C ALA A 1204 52.23 -44.95 32.08
N VAL A 1205 52.25 -43.73 31.53
CA VAL A 1205 53.33 -42.74 31.43
C VAL A 1205 52.98 -41.40 32.12
N ILE A 1206 52.89 -41.39 33.45
CA ILE A 1206 52.97 -40.15 34.24
C ILE A 1206 54.40 -40.02 34.77
N PHE A 1207 55.33 -39.52 33.93
CA PHE A 1207 56.60 -38.89 34.36
C PHE A 1207 57.40 -38.20 33.22
N ALA A 1208 56.79 -37.86 32.09
CA ALA A 1208 57.50 -37.35 30.90
C ALA A 1208 57.27 -35.86 30.55
N PHE A 1209 56.37 -35.15 31.24
CA PHE A 1209 55.99 -33.76 30.91
C PHE A 1209 56.00 -32.78 32.11
N ILE A 1210 56.85 -33.04 33.10
CA ILE A 1210 57.37 -31.98 33.97
C ILE A 1210 58.89 -31.96 33.79
N ALA A 1211 59.42 -30.76 33.49
CA ALA A 1211 60.84 -30.43 33.35
C ALA A 1211 61.61 -31.10 32.18
N ARG A 1212 61.51 -30.52 30.97
CA ARG A 1212 62.51 -29.53 30.47
C ARG A 1212 62.26 -29.05 29.04
N ALA A 1213 62.73 -27.83 28.78
CA ALA A 1213 62.79 -27.11 27.50
C ALA A 1213 61.43 -26.77 26.87
#